data_AF-A0A5D0MA49-F1
#
_entry.id   AF-A0A5D0MA49-F1
#
_cell.length_a   1.000
_cell.length_b   1.000
_cell.length_c   1.000
_cell.angle_alpha   90.00
_cell.angle_beta   90.00
_cell.angle_gamma   90.00
#
_symmetry.space_group_name_H-M   'P 1'
#
loop_
_entity.id
_entity.type
_entity.pdbx_description
1 polymer ?
#
loop_
_entity_poly.entity_id
_entity_poly.type
_entity_poly.pdbx_seq_one_letter_code
_entity_poly.pdbx_strand_id
1 'polypeptide(L)'
;MKKLYFIFISLILLLIITSCGYFNLFYNAKKYYREGNYERSKQKCNKIISDEDLSHLHDDSYFILGNIYYDMGDNKKAYFYYEKIIKNYPDSKHYLNSLTNIMQILVNNKKYQRAYNFYNNTLEGKPNKRLKYLYAETLIKLNYNAEFEKYIQSNADKKDDFPVLWSYYYYENKNFTNLFSTIELIKSNKVKSKFIQTLFIKDFYYKIFKKYYKNSNKYKFLKNILYPEVEISQIDKYYDKISSLNFELRNGLYSVLLSHALEKEQFKEAKQLGSLLVSSQKSKARKKERNFEYSAEIKSSFQTYKDLPDNWSLLLHDSTDPYLIEQISSSDWRLYALEDEIWQEKSMNNPPATFPSNYVVVWDKINKRWIFLEFDSSQIYALNKDNFRWETLKLENGVLDNIAKENVFIENNFIYLFYKLSKIYRIEIESNDILTLEQLDIKGIVPDLKEYTFLFNKKDNLFMALGGKENDIRNYNGYILNYIKDPPKWENVYLESDLNFYENTIKYLEAGSRQILISWPNNNTKNINGLYLFDYSRQDNFLKINKCINIPKTVDDFFEYAHLFTRYQNVYFYYRDPNISYNNLKILKTNFQINSSTVKEEKNEDEELLSLTDALINDISNDNIKKIVSGINKILEEDALSEKKKAEIYLSYFNMPEKAYNYYKKALDENPKNPKLLYALGYLNMKYLKNYSGAESYFREFLDYASEENPHIEEVQKYINQLPNQK
;
A
#
# COMPACT_ATOMS: atom_id res chain seq x y z
N MET A 1 -71.26 -25.98 -34.04
CA MET A 1 -69.82 -26.09 -34.40
C MET A 1 -69.04 -24.78 -34.25
N LYS A 2 -69.46 -23.65 -34.85
CA LYS A 2 -68.72 -22.36 -34.75
C LYS A 2 -68.49 -21.84 -33.31
N LYS A 3 -69.46 -22.00 -32.40
CA LYS A 3 -69.29 -21.62 -30.97
C LYS A 3 -68.25 -22.47 -30.23
N LEU A 4 -68.21 -23.79 -30.47
CA LEU A 4 -67.20 -24.67 -29.86
C LEU A 4 -65.79 -24.36 -30.39
N TYR A 5 -65.66 -24.05 -31.67
CA TYR A 5 -64.39 -23.68 -32.29
C TYR A 5 -63.84 -22.35 -31.73
N PHE A 6 -64.73 -21.38 -31.51
CA PHE A 6 -64.36 -20.11 -30.89
C PHE A 6 -63.92 -20.28 -29.43
N ILE A 7 -64.61 -21.12 -28.66
CA ILE A 7 -64.22 -21.45 -27.28
C ILE A 7 -62.87 -22.16 -27.25
N PHE A 8 -62.63 -23.11 -28.16
CA PHE A 8 -61.37 -23.85 -28.25
C PHE A 8 -60.18 -22.95 -28.64
N ILE A 9 -60.38 -22.03 -29.60
CA ILE A 9 -59.37 -21.01 -29.96
C ILE A 9 -59.12 -20.05 -28.80
N SER A 10 -60.16 -19.59 -28.10
CA SER A 10 -59.99 -18.73 -26.92
C SER A 10 -59.22 -19.45 -25.82
N LEU A 11 -59.44 -20.75 -25.59
CA LEU A 11 -58.72 -21.54 -24.60
C LEU A 11 -57.24 -21.71 -24.98
N ILE A 12 -56.94 -21.97 -26.25
CA ILE A 12 -55.56 -22.04 -26.76
C ILE A 12 -54.88 -20.68 -26.65
N LEU A 13 -55.55 -19.57 -27.01
CA LEU A 13 -55.00 -18.22 -26.84
C LEU A 13 -54.74 -17.91 -25.37
N LEU A 14 -55.63 -18.30 -24.46
CA LEU A 14 -55.47 -18.11 -23.03
C LEU A 14 -54.24 -18.87 -22.50
N LEU A 15 -54.04 -20.12 -22.97
CA LEU A 15 -52.87 -20.95 -22.64
C LEU A 15 -51.55 -20.39 -23.22
N ILE A 16 -51.60 -19.74 -24.39
CA ILE A 16 -50.42 -19.09 -24.99
C ILE A 16 -50.07 -17.79 -24.24
N ILE A 17 -51.07 -17.01 -23.81
CA ILE A 17 -50.86 -15.74 -23.10
C ILE A 17 -50.31 -15.99 -21.68
N THR A 18 -50.76 -17.03 -20.98
CA THR A 18 -50.21 -17.40 -19.66
C THR A 18 -48.77 -17.90 -19.77
N SER A 19 -48.45 -18.70 -20.80
CA SER A 19 -47.08 -19.15 -21.12
C SER A 19 -46.10 -17.98 -21.34
N CYS A 20 -46.49 -16.93 -22.06
CA CYS A 20 -45.62 -15.79 -22.37
C CYS A 20 -45.23 -14.92 -21.16
N GLY A 21 -46.07 -14.86 -20.11
CA GLY A 21 -45.76 -14.11 -18.88
C GLY A 21 -44.63 -14.75 -18.06
N TYR A 22 -44.57 -16.09 -18.04
CA TYR A 22 -43.63 -16.85 -17.22
C TYR A 22 -42.20 -16.87 -17.80
N PHE A 23 -42.05 -17.07 -19.11
CA PHE A 23 -40.74 -16.97 -19.77
C PHE A 23 -40.10 -15.59 -19.64
N ASN A 24 -40.91 -14.54 -19.56
CA ASN A 24 -40.44 -13.17 -19.39
C ASN A 24 -39.79 -12.95 -18.01
N LEU A 25 -40.22 -13.67 -16.96
CA LEU A 25 -39.75 -13.41 -15.60
C LEU A 25 -38.30 -13.89 -15.37
N PHE A 26 -38.01 -15.16 -15.71
CA PHE A 26 -36.65 -15.70 -15.58
C PHE A 26 -35.67 -15.10 -16.59
N TYR A 27 -36.12 -14.85 -17.82
CA TYR A 27 -35.32 -14.15 -18.82
C TYR A 27 -34.84 -12.78 -18.31
N ASN A 28 -35.75 -12.00 -17.72
CA ASN A 28 -35.41 -10.70 -17.13
C ASN A 28 -34.47 -10.83 -15.94
N ALA A 29 -34.65 -11.84 -15.08
CA ALA A 29 -33.74 -12.10 -13.97
C ALA A 29 -32.30 -12.29 -14.47
N LYS A 30 -32.12 -13.14 -15.49
CA LYS A 30 -30.83 -13.42 -16.13
C LYS A 30 -30.26 -12.20 -16.85
N LYS A 31 -31.10 -11.44 -17.55
CA LYS A 31 -30.70 -10.18 -18.22
C LYS A 31 -30.17 -9.16 -17.22
N TYR A 32 -30.93 -8.87 -16.16
CA TYR A 32 -30.52 -7.92 -15.13
C TYR A 32 -29.25 -8.36 -14.39
N TYR A 33 -29.07 -9.67 -14.17
CA TYR A 33 -27.83 -10.19 -13.60
C TYR A 33 -26.63 -9.87 -14.50
N ARG A 34 -26.73 -10.13 -15.83
CA ARG A 34 -25.68 -9.82 -16.79
C ARG A 34 -25.36 -8.32 -16.91
N GLU A 35 -26.35 -7.46 -16.73
CA GLU A 35 -26.19 -6.00 -16.71
C GLU A 35 -25.62 -5.48 -15.38
N GLY A 36 -25.43 -6.34 -14.36
CA GLY A 36 -25.00 -5.95 -13.01
C GLY A 36 -26.10 -5.27 -12.19
N ASN A 37 -27.36 -5.26 -12.65
CA ASN A 37 -28.51 -4.74 -11.92
C ASN A 37 -29.04 -5.80 -10.95
N TYR A 38 -28.27 -6.04 -9.90
CA TYR A 38 -28.52 -7.14 -8.98
C TYR A 38 -29.83 -7.02 -8.19
N GLU A 39 -30.26 -5.81 -7.81
CA GLU A 39 -31.52 -5.64 -7.07
C GLU A 39 -32.73 -6.09 -7.89
N ARG A 40 -32.80 -5.67 -9.16
CA ARG A 40 -33.90 -6.10 -10.06
C ARG A 40 -33.82 -7.59 -10.35
N SER A 41 -32.62 -8.14 -10.53
CA SER A 41 -32.45 -9.59 -10.71
C SER A 41 -32.95 -10.38 -9.50
N LYS A 42 -32.55 -9.98 -8.28
CA LYS A 42 -33.03 -10.60 -7.03
C LYS A 42 -34.55 -10.54 -6.89
N GLN A 43 -35.17 -9.39 -7.19
CA GLN A 43 -36.63 -9.26 -7.14
C GLN A 43 -37.33 -10.28 -8.06
N LYS A 44 -36.81 -10.48 -9.27
CA LYS A 44 -37.36 -11.44 -10.23
C LYS A 44 -37.15 -12.88 -9.77
N CYS A 45 -35.95 -13.23 -9.28
CA CYS A 45 -35.69 -14.55 -8.70
C CYS A 45 -36.57 -14.86 -7.48
N ASN A 46 -36.73 -13.90 -6.57
CA ASN A 46 -37.59 -14.08 -5.39
C ASN A 46 -39.06 -14.28 -5.78
N LYS A 47 -39.54 -13.58 -6.82
CA LYS A 47 -40.90 -13.79 -7.34
C LYS A 47 -41.07 -15.19 -7.93
N ILE A 48 -40.05 -15.71 -8.62
CA ILE A 48 -40.06 -17.09 -9.12
C ILE A 48 -40.13 -18.08 -7.95
N ILE A 49 -39.30 -17.88 -6.92
CA ILE A 49 -39.21 -18.77 -5.77
C ILE A 49 -40.48 -18.77 -4.90
N SER A 50 -41.24 -17.67 -4.89
CA SER A 50 -42.48 -17.57 -4.13
C SER A 50 -43.69 -18.22 -4.81
N ASP A 51 -43.54 -18.68 -6.05
CA ASP A 51 -44.62 -19.18 -6.89
C ASP A 51 -44.45 -20.69 -7.14
N GLU A 52 -45.29 -21.52 -6.51
CA GLU A 52 -45.16 -22.98 -6.58
C GLU A 52 -45.34 -23.54 -8.01
N ASP A 53 -46.11 -22.84 -8.86
CA ASP A 53 -46.27 -23.18 -10.28
C ASP A 53 -44.96 -23.03 -11.06
N LEU A 54 -44.00 -22.28 -10.51
CA LEU A 54 -42.66 -22.06 -11.07
C LEU A 54 -41.57 -22.88 -10.39
N SER A 55 -41.93 -23.95 -9.67
CA SER A 55 -41.00 -24.86 -8.99
C SER A 55 -39.90 -25.43 -9.89
N HIS A 56 -40.19 -25.65 -11.17
CA HIS A 56 -39.21 -26.09 -12.18
C HIS A 56 -38.12 -25.06 -12.52
N LEU A 57 -38.24 -23.80 -12.08
CA LEU A 57 -37.25 -22.73 -12.22
C LEU A 57 -36.61 -22.32 -10.88
N HIS A 58 -36.95 -23.00 -9.79
CA HIS A 58 -36.43 -22.67 -8.48
C HIS A 58 -34.93 -22.89 -8.39
N ASP A 59 -34.41 -24.00 -8.92
CA ASP A 59 -32.98 -24.31 -8.94
C ASP A 59 -32.19 -23.27 -9.75
N ASP A 60 -32.70 -22.90 -10.93
CA ASP A 60 -32.20 -21.84 -11.79
C ASP A 60 -32.18 -20.47 -11.05
N SER A 61 -33.24 -20.15 -10.31
CA SER A 61 -33.35 -18.89 -9.55
C SER A 61 -32.46 -18.86 -8.32
N TYR A 62 -32.38 -19.95 -7.57
CA TYR A 62 -31.43 -20.11 -6.46
C TYR A 62 -30.00 -19.98 -6.95
N PHE A 63 -29.68 -20.53 -8.13
CA PHE A 63 -28.33 -20.46 -8.68
C PHE A 63 -27.96 -19.01 -9.04
N ILE A 64 -28.87 -18.26 -9.67
CA ILE A 64 -28.67 -16.83 -9.95
C ILE A 64 -28.51 -16.04 -8.64
N LEU A 65 -29.35 -16.28 -7.62
CA LEU A 65 -29.22 -15.61 -6.32
C LEU A 65 -27.87 -15.93 -5.67
N GLY A 66 -27.44 -17.19 -5.69
CA GLY A 66 -26.13 -17.61 -5.21
C GLY A 66 -25.00 -16.83 -5.89
N ASN A 67 -25.05 -16.71 -7.22
CA ASN A 67 -24.05 -15.96 -8.00
C ASN A 67 -24.09 -14.46 -7.68
N ILE A 68 -25.28 -13.85 -7.57
CA ILE A 68 -25.42 -12.43 -7.19
C ILE A 68 -24.77 -12.15 -5.84
N TYR A 69 -25.09 -12.95 -4.83
CA TYR A 69 -24.52 -12.74 -3.50
C TYR A 69 -23.02 -13.03 -3.46
N TYR A 70 -22.55 -13.98 -4.26
CA TYR A 70 -21.13 -14.24 -4.41
C TYR A 70 -20.39 -13.04 -5.03
N ASP A 71 -20.94 -12.44 -6.09
CA ASP A 71 -20.39 -11.24 -6.73
C ASP A 71 -20.40 -10.01 -5.82
N MET A 72 -21.41 -9.91 -4.95
CA MET A 72 -21.49 -8.88 -3.90
C MET A 72 -20.50 -9.10 -2.74
N GLY A 73 -19.84 -10.27 -2.67
CA GLY A 73 -18.98 -10.67 -1.56
C GLY A 73 -19.73 -11.18 -0.32
N ASP A 74 -21.07 -11.31 -0.37
CA ASP A 74 -21.87 -11.91 0.70
C ASP A 74 -21.82 -13.45 0.61
N ASN A 75 -20.65 -13.99 0.95
CA ASN A 75 -20.34 -15.42 0.93
C ASN A 75 -21.32 -16.26 1.75
N LYS A 76 -21.90 -15.70 2.83
CA LYS A 76 -22.85 -16.41 3.69
C LYS A 76 -24.16 -16.67 2.95
N LYS A 77 -24.72 -15.65 2.30
CA LYS A 77 -25.94 -15.82 1.50
C LYS A 77 -25.69 -16.61 0.22
N ALA A 78 -24.55 -16.40 -0.43
CA ALA A 78 -24.16 -17.20 -1.58
C ALA A 78 -24.15 -18.70 -1.23
N TYR A 79 -23.47 -19.07 -0.15
CA TYR A 79 -23.45 -20.43 0.39
C TYR A 79 -24.87 -20.96 0.63
N PHE A 80 -25.71 -20.19 1.32
CA PHE A 80 -27.10 -20.58 1.62
C PHE A 80 -27.89 -20.96 0.37
N TYR A 81 -27.83 -20.15 -0.70
CA TYR A 81 -28.58 -20.43 -1.93
C TYR A 81 -28.01 -21.61 -2.73
N TYR A 82 -26.69 -21.78 -2.79
CA TYR A 82 -26.10 -22.98 -3.38
C TYR A 82 -26.45 -24.24 -2.59
N GLU A 83 -26.49 -24.16 -1.26
CA GLU A 83 -26.85 -25.27 -0.39
C GLU A 83 -28.31 -25.70 -0.61
N LYS A 84 -29.22 -24.77 -0.90
CA LYS A 84 -30.60 -25.09 -1.27
C LYS A 84 -30.68 -25.95 -2.53
N ILE A 85 -29.82 -25.71 -3.52
CA ILE A 85 -29.76 -26.53 -4.74
C ILE A 85 -29.31 -27.95 -4.40
N ILE A 86 -28.23 -28.08 -3.63
CA ILE A 86 -27.66 -29.38 -3.25
C ILE A 86 -28.66 -30.20 -2.44
N LYS A 87 -29.35 -29.59 -1.48
CA LYS A 87 -30.27 -30.30 -0.58
C LYS A 87 -31.61 -30.64 -1.22
N ASN A 88 -32.15 -29.75 -2.05
CA ASN A 88 -33.53 -29.86 -2.52
C ASN A 88 -33.63 -30.27 -4.00
N TYR A 89 -32.56 -30.12 -4.78
CA TYR A 89 -32.54 -30.38 -6.22
C TYR A 89 -31.27 -31.17 -6.63
N PRO A 90 -31.06 -32.39 -6.12
CA PRO A 90 -29.86 -33.18 -6.40
C PRO A 90 -29.67 -33.51 -7.89
N ASP A 91 -30.77 -33.60 -8.65
CA ASP A 91 -30.74 -33.85 -10.10
C ASP A 91 -30.58 -32.58 -10.95
N SER A 92 -30.43 -31.40 -10.33
CA SER A 92 -30.29 -30.13 -11.04
C SER A 92 -29.01 -30.10 -11.88
N LYS A 93 -29.10 -29.51 -13.08
CA LYS A 93 -27.92 -29.15 -13.90
C LYS A 93 -26.92 -28.24 -13.15
N HIS A 94 -27.37 -27.55 -12.09
CA HIS A 94 -26.57 -26.66 -11.26
C HIS A 94 -25.94 -27.35 -10.05
N TYR A 95 -26.22 -28.64 -9.81
CA TYR A 95 -25.74 -29.37 -8.62
C TYR A 95 -24.22 -29.33 -8.48
N LEU A 96 -23.48 -29.82 -9.49
CA LEU A 96 -22.02 -29.84 -9.48
C LEU A 96 -21.42 -28.42 -9.44
N ASN A 97 -22.04 -27.44 -10.10
CA ASN A 97 -21.58 -26.06 -10.05
C ASN A 97 -21.80 -25.44 -8.66
N SER A 98 -22.89 -25.77 -7.99
CA SER A 98 -23.19 -25.32 -6.62
C SER A 98 -22.22 -25.93 -5.62
N LEU A 99 -21.92 -27.24 -5.73
CA LEU A 99 -20.85 -27.89 -4.95
C LEU A 99 -19.51 -27.20 -5.14
N THR A 100 -19.16 -26.91 -6.39
CA THR A 100 -17.91 -26.24 -6.76
C THR A 100 -17.84 -24.83 -6.17
N ASN A 101 -18.91 -24.06 -6.27
CA ASN A 101 -19.00 -22.70 -5.72
C ASN A 101 -18.93 -22.70 -4.19
N ILE A 102 -19.57 -23.65 -3.52
CA ILE A 102 -19.43 -23.81 -2.06
C ILE A 102 -17.99 -24.16 -1.68
N MET A 103 -17.38 -25.14 -2.34
CA MET A 103 -15.98 -25.49 -2.10
C MET A 103 -15.07 -24.28 -2.28
N GLN A 104 -15.28 -23.50 -3.34
CA GLN A 104 -14.55 -22.25 -3.59
C GLN A 104 -14.74 -21.24 -2.44
N ILE A 105 -15.97 -21.03 -1.97
CA ILE A 105 -16.26 -20.15 -0.83
C ILE A 105 -15.50 -20.62 0.43
N LEU A 106 -15.50 -21.92 0.71
CA LEU A 106 -14.83 -22.48 1.90
C LEU A 106 -13.31 -22.33 1.81
N VAL A 107 -12.73 -22.66 0.65
CA VAL A 107 -11.29 -22.54 0.38
C VAL A 107 -10.84 -21.08 0.44
N ASN A 108 -11.56 -20.16 -0.22
CA ASN A 108 -11.25 -18.72 -0.20
C ASN A 108 -11.31 -18.13 1.20
N ASN A 109 -12.23 -18.61 2.03
CA ASN A 109 -12.34 -18.20 3.44
C ASN A 109 -11.39 -18.96 4.37
N LYS A 110 -10.42 -19.71 3.83
CA LYS A 110 -9.43 -20.51 4.57
C LYS A 110 -10.04 -21.55 5.53
N LYS A 111 -11.28 -21.97 5.27
CA LYS A 111 -11.99 -22.98 6.07
C LYS A 111 -11.68 -24.39 5.56
N TYR A 112 -10.40 -24.73 5.46
CA TYR A 112 -9.92 -25.94 4.78
C TYR A 112 -10.50 -27.24 5.39
N GLN A 113 -10.56 -27.34 6.72
CA GLN A 113 -11.15 -28.53 7.36
C GLN A 113 -12.64 -28.70 7.02
N ARG A 114 -13.38 -27.59 6.91
CA ARG A 114 -14.79 -27.65 6.49
C ARG A 114 -14.91 -28.00 5.02
N ALA A 115 -14.04 -27.48 4.16
CA ALA A 115 -13.98 -27.84 2.75
C ALA A 115 -13.71 -29.34 2.56
N TYR A 116 -12.75 -29.89 3.32
CA TYR A 116 -12.43 -31.31 3.33
C TYR A 116 -13.64 -32.17 3.70
N ASN A 117 -14.27 -31.87 4.85
CA ASN A 117 -15.46 -32.59 5.29
C ASN A 117 -16.61 -32.47 4.29
N PHE A 118 -16.83 -31.27 3.73
CA PHE A 118 -17.87 -31.02 2.75
C PHE A 118 -17.69 -31.84 1.48
N TYR A 119 -16.47 -31.88 0.92
CA TYR A 119 -16.19 -32.67 -0.27
C TYR A 119 -16.46 -34.16 -0.04
N ASN A 120 -15.95 -34.70 1.07
CA ASN A 120 -16.06 -36.14 1.37
C ASN A 120 -17.49 -36.58 1.72
N ASN A 121 -18.31 -35.68 2.27
CA ASN A 121 -19.68 -36.00 2.67
C ASN A 121 -20.74 -35.76 1.58
N THR A 122 -20.44 -34.94 0.58
CA THR A 122 -21.46 -34.44 -0.38
C THR A 122 -21.22 -34.90 -1.82
N LEU A 123 -20.08 -35.55 -2.09
CA LEU A 123 -19.75 -35.94 -3.45
C LEU A 123 -20.58 -37.16 -3.90
N GLU A 124 -21.69 -36.88 -4.56
CA GLU A 124 -22.47 -37.85 -5.32
C GLU A 124 -22.27 -37.57 -6.82
N GLY A 125 -21.64 -38.50 -7.53
CA GLY A 125 -21.37 -38.38 -8.98
C GLY A 125 -19.93 -38.01 -9.37
N LYS A 126 -19.72 -37.73 -10.66
CA LYS A 126 -18.37 -37.44 -11.21
C LYS A 126 -18.01 -35.96 -11.01
N PRO A 127 -17.02 -35.62 -10.17
CA PRO A 127 -16.64 -34.23 -9.95
C PRO A 127 -16.04 -33.62 -11.21
N ASN A 128 -16.42 -32.36 -11.48
CA ASN A 128 -15.82 -31.58 -12.56
C ASN A 128 -14.33 -31.27 -12.26
N LYS A 129 -13.59 -30.82 -13.27
CA LYS A 129 -12.16 -30.53 -13.17
C LYS A 129 -11.83 -29.50 -12.06
N ARG A 130 -12.67 -28.48 -11.90
CA ARG A 130 -12.46 -27.41 -10.91
C ARG A 130 -12.64 -27.89 -9.47
N LEU A 131 -13.70 -28.65 -9.20
CA LEU A 131 -13.96 -29.26 -7.90
C LEU A 131 -12.81 -30.20 -7.49
N LYS A 132 -12.27 -30.95 -8.45
CA LYS A 132 -11.07 -31.78 -8.25
C LYS A 132 -9.82 -30.97 -7.85
N TYR A 133 -9.62 -29.80 -8.45
CA TYR A 133 -8.52 -28.90 -8.10
C TYR A 133 -8.67 -28.32 -6.69
N LEU A 134 -9.86 -27.84 -6.34
CA LEU A 134 -10.15 -27.27 -5.02
C LEU A 134 -9.96 -28.29 -3.89
N TYR A 135 -10.31 -29.56 -4.14
CA TYR A 135 -10.05 -30.63 -3.18
C TYR A 135 -8.57 -30.93 -3.01
N ALA A 136 -7.82 -31.04 -4.12
CA ALA A 136 -6.38 -31.24 -4.08
C ALA A 136 -5.66 -30.11 -3.30
N GLU A 137 -6.06 -28.86 -3.56
CA GLU A 137 -5.58 -27.69 -2.82
C GLU A 137 -5.90 -27.79 -1.33
N THR A 138 -7.13 -28.21 -0.99
CA THR A 138 -7.55 -28.40 0.41
C THR A 138 -6.66 -29.42 1.14
N LEU A 139 -6.33 -30.55 0.50
CA LEU A 139 -5.46 -31.57 1.09
C LEU A 139 -4.05 -31.03 1.37
N ILE A 140 -3.49 -30.28 0.41
CA ILE A 140 -2.17 -29.65 0.56
C ILE A 140 -2.20 -28.62 1.71
N LYS A 141 -3.23 -27.78 1.79
CA LYS A 141 -3.36 -26.77 2.84
C LYS A 141 -3.55 -27.35 4.24
N LEU A 142 -4.11 -28.56 4.34
CA LEU A 142 -4.22 -29.32 5.58
C LEU A 142 -2.96 -30.15 5.90
N ASN A 143 -1.96 -30.17 5.01
CA ASN A 143 -0.78 -31.02 5.10
C ASN A 143 -1.12 -32.53 5.13
N TYR A 144 -2.23 -32.93 4.48
CA TYR A 144 -2.67 -34.32 4.38
C TYR A 144 -1.96 -35.03 3.22
N ASN A 145 -0.63 -35.11 3.32
CA ASN A 145 0.23 -35.53 2.22
C ASN A 145 -0.14 -36.92 1.71
N ALA A 146 -0.29 -37.93 2.57
CA ALA A 146 -0.63 -39.29 2.14
C ALA A 146 -1.95 -39.36 1.35
N GLU A 147 -2.97 -38.61 1.75
CA GLU A 147 -4.25 -38.55 1.03
C GLU A 147 -4.12 -37.81 -0.30
N PHE A 148 -3.33 -36.72 -0.33
CA PHE A 148 -3.01 -36.01 -1.55
C PHE A 148 -2.28 -36.91 -2.55
N GLU A 149 -1.28 -37.67 -2.11
CA GLU A 149 -0.55 -38.60 -2.96
C GLU A 149 -1.46 -39.69 -3.51
N LYS A 150 -2.28 -40.31 -2.65
CA LYS A 150 -3.28 -41.31 -3.07
C LYS A 150 -4.26 -40.72 -4.08
N TYR A 151 -4.73 -39.50 -3.84
CA TYR A 151 -5.65 -38.79 -4.73
C TYR A 151 -5.01 -38.52 -6.11
N ILE A 152 -3.77 -38.02 -6.14
CA ILE A 152 -3.02 -37.77 -7.36
C ILE A 152 -2.74 -39.07 -8.13
N GLN A 153 -2.31 -40.13 -7.43
CA GLN A 153 -2.06 -41.45 -8.02
C GLN A 153 -3.32 -42.13 -8.54
N SER A 154 -4.48 -41.99 -7.87
CA SER A 154 -5.75 -42.51 -8.39
C SER A 154 -6.23 -41.80 -9.67
N ASN A 155 -5.59 -40.68 -10.03
CA ASN A 155 -5.81 -39.94 -11.27
C ASN A 155 -4.58 -40.01 -12.21
N ALA A 156 -3.72 -41.03 -12.05
CA ALA A 156 -2.39 -41.18 -12.69
C ALA A 156 -2.34 -41.04 -14.22
N ASP A 157 -3.38 -41.48 -14.94
CA ASP A 157 -3.40 -41.47 -16.41
C ASP A 157 -3.67 -40.08 -17.02
N LYS A 158 -3.87 -39.06 -16.17
CA LYS A 158 -4.35 -37.73 -16.56
C LYS A 158 -3.41 -36.61 -16.12
N LYS A 159 -2.10 -36.79 -16.33
CA LYS A 159 -1.09 -35.75 -16.02
C LYS A 159 -1.38 -34.43 -16.74
N ASP A 160 -1.84 -34.52 -17.99
CA ASP A 160 -2.25 -33.38 -18.83
C ASP A 160 -3.46 -32.62 -18.25
N ASP A 161 -4.30 -33.29 -17.46
CA ASP A 161 -5.46 -32.64 -16.85
C ASP A 161 -5.05 -31.78 -15.65
N PHE A 162 -3.97 -32.12 -14.94
CA PHE A 162 -3.55 -31.45 -13.70
C PHE A 162 -2.05 -31.14 -13.63
N PRO A 163 -1.43 -30.53 -14.65
CA PRO A 163 0.03 -30.42 -14.74
C PRO A 163 0.64 -29.63 -13.58
N VAL A 164 -0.04 -28.59 -13.08
CA VAL A 164 0.40 -27.78 -11.93
C VAL A 164 0.46 -28.59 -10.63
N LEU A 165 -0.54 -29.44 -10.36
CA LEU A 165 -0.58 -30.26 -9.13
C LEU A 165 0.47 -31.36 -9.17
N TRP A 166 0.66 -31.99 -10.34
CA TRP A 166 1.71 -32.98 -10.53
C TRP A 166 3.10 -32.38 -10.42
N SER A 167 3.32 -31.19 -10.98
CA SER A 167 4.58 -30.48 -10.79
C SER A 167 4.82 -30.15 -9.32
N TYR A 168 3.81 -29.70 -8.58
CA TYR A 168 3.96 -29.47 -7.14
C TYR A 168 4.29 -30.76 -6.36
N TYR A 169 3.58 -31.86 -6.63
CA TYR A 169 3.85 -33.17 -6.04
C TYR A 169 5.29 -33.63 -6.29
N TYR A 170 5.79 -33.54 -7.52
CA TYR A 170 7.15 -33.94 -7.86
C TYR A 170 8.22 -33.01 -7.28
N TYR A 171 7.89 -31.72 -7.11
CA TYR A 171 8.73 -30.77 -6.42
C TYR A 171 8.93 -31.14 -4.94
N GLU A 172 7.85 -31.36 -4.19
CA GLU A 172 7.92 -31.73 -2.77
C GLU A 172 8.69 -33.06 -2.56
N ASN A 173 8.53 -34.00 -3.50
CA ASN A 173 9.25 -35.27 -3.50
C ASN A 173 10.66 -35.23 -4.11
N LYS A 174 11.20 -34.04 -4.42
CA LYS A 174 12.53 -33.82 -5.01
C LYS A 174 12.79 -34.63 -6.30
N ASN A 175 11.74 -35.01 -7.02
CA ASN A 175 11.81 -35.76 -8.27
C ASN A 175 11.88 -34.80 -9.46
N PHE A 176 13.06 -34.21 -9.68
CA PHE A 176 13.26 -33.14 -10.67
C PHE A 176 13.01 -33.59 -12.12
N THR A 177 13.25 -34.86 -12.45
CA THR A 177 13.01 -35.38 -13.80
C THR A 177 11.53 -35.30 -14.16
N ASN A 178 10.66 -35.78 -13.27
CA ASN A 178 9.21 -35.74 -13.48
C ASN A 178 8.62 -34.34 -13.24
N LEU A 179 9.24 -33.54 -12.37
CA LEU A 179 8.90 -32.11 -12.24
C LEU A 179 9.05 -31.40 -13.58
N PHE A 180 10.18 -31.59 -14.26
CA PHE A 180 10.43 -30.92 -15.52
C PHE A 180 9.50 -31.38 -16.64
N SER A 181 9.20 -32.68 -16.72
CA SER A 181 8.26 -33.18 -17.75
C SER A 181 6.85 -32.64 -17.53
N THR A 182 6.40 -32.52 -16.28
CA THR A 182 5.05 -32.00 -15.96
C THR A 182 4.93 -30.49 -16.12
N ILE A 183 6.00 -29.72 -15.86
CA ILE A 183 6.05 -28.29 -16.15
C ILE A 183 5.89 -28.01 -17.65
N GLU A 184 6.42 -28.88 -18.52
CA GLU A 184 6.26 -28.73 -19.97
C GLU A 184 4.80 -28.87 -20.42
N LEU A 185 3.98 -29.64 -19.69
CA LEU A 185 2.56 -29.85 -20.00
C LEU A 185 1.68 -28.64 -19.65
N ILE A 186 2.21 -27.64 -18.92
CA ILE A 186 1.48 -26.40 -18.62
C ILE A 186 1.40 -25.54 -19.88
N LYS A 187 0.27 -25.59 -20.59
CA LYS A 187 0.05 -24.88 -21.88
C LYS A 187 0.08 -23.34 -21.76
N SER A 188 -0.48 -22.79 -20.68
CA SER A 188 -0.51 -21.33 -20.47
C SER A 188 0.88 -20.84 -20.09
N ASN A 189 1.54 -20.09 -20.98
CA ASN A 189 2.86 -19.50 -20.72
C ASN A 189 2.85 -18.60 -19.47
N LYS A 190 1.73 -17.91 -19.20
CA LYS A 190 1.54 -17.08 -18.00
C LYS A 190 1.56 -17.93 -16.73
N VAL A 191 0.80 -19.04 -16.71
CA VAL A 191 0.75 -19.98 -15.57
C VAL A 191 2.08 -20.71 -15.39
N LYS A 192 2.67 -21.21 -16.49
CA LYS A 192 3.97 -21.90 -16.48
C LYS A 192 5.07 -20.99 -15.94
N SER A 193 5.17 -19.76 -16.46
CA SER A 193 6.15 -18.77 -16.01
C SER A 193 5.98 -18.44 -14.53
N LYS A 194 4.74 -18.21 -14.07
CA LYS A 194 4.46 -17.93 -12.66
C LYS A 194 4.78 -19.12 -11.77
N PHE A 195 4.34 -20.32 -12.11
CA PHE A 195 4.60 -21.54 -11.35
C PHE A 195 6.11 -21.79 -11.19
N ILE A 196 6.87 -21.73 -12.29
CA ILE A 196 8.34 -21.89 -12.25
C ILE A 196 8.98 -20.78 -11.40
N GLN A 197 8.51 -19.52 -11.54
CA GLN A 197 8.98 -18.41 -10.71
C GLN A 197 8.74 -18.71 -9.25
N THR A 198 7.54 -19.13 -8.85
CA THR A 198 7.19 -19.37 -7.46
C THR A 198 7.96 -20.56 -6.86
N LEU A 199 8.20 -21.63 -7.62
CA LEU A 199 9.10 -22.71 -7.18
C LEU A 199 10.53 -22.20 -6.94
N PHE A 200 11.00 -21.27 -7.78
CA PHE A 200 12.30 -20.61 -7.60
C PHE A 200 12.35 -19.69 -6.37
N ILE A 201 11.22 -19.13 -5.93
CA ILE A 201 11.10 -18.33 -4.69
C ILE A 201 11.18 -19.23 -3.45
N LYS A 202 10.51 -20.39 -3.47
CA LYS A 202 10.34 -21.25 -2.29
C LYS A 202 11.63 -21.98 -1.91
N ASP A 203 12.36 -22.50 -2.90
CA ASP A 203 13.69 -23.09 -2.74
C ASP A 203 14.52 -22.73 -3.96
N PHE A 204 15.66 -22.05 -3.77
CA PHE A 204 16.50 -21.61 -4.90
C PHE A 204 17.17 -22.81 -5.60
N TYR A 205 16.49 -23.37 -6.61
CA TYR A 205 17.01 -24.49 -7.39
C TYR A 205 17.76 -24.02 -8.64
N TYR A 206 19.10 -24.07 -8.58
CA TYR A 206 19.99 -23.78 -9.70
C TYR A 206 19.63 -24.54 -10.99
N LYS A 207 19.10 -25.78 -10.89
CA LYS A 207 18.66 -26.58 -12.05
C LYS A 207 17.42 -25.98 -12.74
N ILE A 208 16.46 -25.44 -11.98
CA ILE A 208 15.29 -24.75 -12.52
C ILE A 208 15.74 -23.45 -13.23
N PHE A 209 16.61 -22.68 -12.58
CA PHE A 209 17.18 -21.45 -13.13
C PHE A 209 17.94 -21.68 -14.44
N LYS A 210 18.83 -22.68 -14.47
CA LYS A 210 19.64 -23.04 -15.64
C LYS A 210 18.78 -23.44 -16.84
N LYS A 211 17.66 -24.13 -16.62
CA LYS A 211 16.80 -24.66 -17.69
C LYS A 211 15.84 -23.61 -18.25
N TYR A 212 15.30 -22.71 -17.42
CA TYR A 212 14.19 -21.84 -17.84
C TYR A 212 14.50 -20.34 -17.90
N TYR A 213 15.49 -19.81 -17.17
CA TYR A 213 15.74 -18.35 -17.10
C TYR A 213 17.10 -17.91 -17.67
N LYS A 214 18.08 -18.82 -17.72
CA LYS A 214 19.49 -18.50 -18.07
C LYS A 214 19.69 -17.92 -19.49
N ASN A 215 18.80 -18.19 -20.44
CA ASN A 215 19.02 -17.86 -21.84
C ASN A 215 18.71 -16.39 -22.21
N SER A 216 18.27 -15.56 -21.27
CA SER A 216 18.10 -14.12 -21.52
C SER A 216 19.23 -13.31 -20.88
N ASN A 217 19.80 -12.36 -21.63
CA ASN A 217 20.80 -11.42 -21.11
C ASN A 217 20.27 -10.62 -19.91
N LYS A 218 18.94 -10.42 -19.84
CA LYS A 218 18.24 -9.75 -18.73
C LYS A 218 18.50 -10.42 -17.37
N TYR A 219 18.65 -11.74 -17.29
CA TYR A 219 18.74 -12.48 -16.02
C TYR A 219 20.15 -12.98 -15.67
N LYS A 220 21.16 -12.64 -16.49
CA LYS A 220 22.55 -13.10 -16.31
C LYS A 220 23.17 -12.66 -14.98
N PHE A 221 22.77 -11.50 -14.46
CA PHE A 221 23.27 -10.96 -13.20
C PHE A 221 22.84 -11.78 -11.96
N LEU A 222 21.74 -12.52 -12.04
CA LEU A 222 21.26 -13.39 -10.96
C LEU A 222 22.26 -14.49 -10.64
N LYS A 223 23.00 -14.98 -11.66
CA LYS A 223 24.10 -15.91 -11.45
C LYS A 223 25.15 -15.29 -10.54
N ASN A 224 25.50 -14.03 -10.75
CA ASN A 224 26.57 -13.38 -9.98
C ASN A 224 26.14 -13.06 -8.56
N ILE A 225 24.88 -12.69 -8.31
CA ILE A 225 24.36 -12.48 -6.95
C ILE A 225 24.41 -13.78 -6.13
N LEU A 226 24.14 -14.91 -6.77
CA LEU A 226 23.85 -16.16 -6.09
C LEU A 226 25.00 -17.19 -6.20
N TYR A 227 25.95 -16.99 -7.13
CA TYR A 227 27.09 -17.88 -7.41
C TYR A 227 28.29 -17.16 -8.08
N PRO A 228 29.43 -16.99 -7.37
CA PRO A 228 29.64 -17.20 -5.94
C PRO A 228 28.81 -16.21 -5.12
N GLU A 229 28.47 -16.57 -3.87
CA GLU A 229 27.68 -15.72 -2.96
C GLU A 229 28.24 -14.29 -2.94
N VAL A 230 27.51 -13.33 -3.51
CA VAL A 230 27.85 -11.92 -3.34
C VAL A 230 27.69 -11.58 -1.87
N GLU A 231 28.66 -10.86 -1.31
CA GLU A 231 28.49 -10.24 0.00
C GLU A 231 27.22 -9.41 -0.02
N ILE A 232 26.28 -9.71 0.89
CA ILE A 232 24.96 -9.06 0.90
C ILE A 232 25.08 -7.54 1.09
N SER A 233 26.17 -7.07 1.71
CA SER A 233 26.54 -5.65 1.78
C SER A 233 26.73 -4.98 0.41
N GLN A 234 26.93 -5.74 -0.66
CA GLN A 234 27.09 -5.25 -2.04
C GLN A 234 25.81 -5.35 -2.88
N ILE A 235 24.68 -5.72 -2.26
CA ILE A 235 23.39 -5.90 -2.94
C ILE A 235 22.92 -4.62 -3.65
N ASP A 236 23.29 -3.46 -3.13
CA ASP A 236 22.97 -2.15 -3.68
C ASP A 236 23.53 -1.98 -5.11
N LYS A 237 24.66 -2.61 -5.44
CA LYS A 237 25.25 -2.61 -6.79
C LYS A 237 24.33 -3.27 -7.84
N TYR A 238 23.37 -4.07 -7.38
CA TYR A 238 22.42 -4.77 -8.23
C TYR A 238 21.01 -4.20 -8.13
N TYR A 239 20.78 -3.14 -7.34
CA TYR A 239 19.45 -2.62 -7.05
C TYR A 239 18.64 -2.32 -8.32
N ASP A 240 19.21 -1.60 -9.29
CA ASP A 240 18.51 -1.24 -10.54
C ASP A 240 18.17 -2.49 -11.37
N LYS A 241 19.08 -3.48 -11.38
CA LYS A 241 18.88 -4.75 -12.09
C LYS A 241 17.78 -5.59 -11.42
N ILE A 242 17.75 -5.62 -10.09
CA ILE A 242 16.72 -6.30 -9.30
C ILE A 242 15.36 -5.60 -9.48
N SER A 243 15.35 -4.27 -9.46
CA SER A 243 14.15 -3.45 -9.68
C SER A 243 13.54 -3.64 -11.07
N SER A 244 14.38 -3.91 -12.08
CA SER A 244 13.98 -4.22 -13.45
C SER A 244 13.36 -5.62 -13.65
N LEU A 245 13.47 -6.50 -12.65
CA LEU A 245 12.80 -7.80 -12.66
C LEU A 245 11.28 -7.60 -12.58
N ASN A 246 10.54 -8.57 -13.11
CA ASN A 246 9.10 -8.59 -12.85
C ASN A 246 8.85 -8.77 -11.33
N PHE A 247 7.67 -8.35 -10.88
CA PHE A 247 7.29 -8.36 -9.47
C PHE A 247 7.60 -9.70 -8.79
N GLU A 248 7.24 -10.80 -9.44
CA GLU A 248 7.38 -12.15 -8.91
C GLU A 248 8.85 -12.53 -8.70
N LEU A 249 9.70 -12.36 -9.72
CA LEU A 249 11.14 -12.63 -9.64
C LEU A 249 11.83 -11.71 -8.64
N ARG A 250 11.43 -10.43 -8.59
CA ARG A 250 11.98 -9.44 -7.67
C ARG A 250 11.72 -9.81 -6.22
N ASN A 251 10.47 -10.13 -5.88
CA ASN A 251 10.10 -10.55 -4.53
C ASN A 251 10.69 -11.91 -4.16
N GLY A 252 10.79 -12.81 -5.14
CA GLY A 252 11.47 -14.08 -4.99
C GLY A 252 12.90 -13.91 -4.54
N LEU A 253 13.63 -13.11 -5.32
CA LEU A 253 15.02 -12.82 -5.06
C LEU A 253 15.20 -12.10 -3.72
N TYR A 254 14.38 -11.10 -3.40
CA TYR A 254 14.44 -10.44 -2.09
C TYR A 254 14.16 -11.41 -0.93
N SER A 255 13.24 -12.37 -1.10
CA SER A 255 12.96 -13.38 -0.07
C SER A 255 14.15 -14.31 0.14
N VAL A 256 14.78 -14.79 -0.94
CA VAL A 256 15.98 -15.64 -0.86
C VAL A 256 17.15 -14.89 -0.21
N LEU A 257 17.39 -13.66 -0.64
CA LEU A 257 18.47 -12.83 -0.09
C LEU A 257 18.22 -12.45 1.36
N LEU A 258 16.96 -12.19 1.73
CA LEU A 258 16.55 -11.95 3.10
C LEU A 258 16.86 -13.17 3.97
N SER A 259 16.44 -14.37 3.55
CA SER A 259 16.75 -15.61 4.26
C SER A 259 18.25 -15.80 4.42
N HIS A 260 19.04 -15.59 3.36
CA HIS A 260 20.50 -15.71 3.40
C HIS A 260 21.14 -14.70 4.38
N ALA A 261 20.67 -13.46 4.39
CA ALA A 261 21.15 -12.43 5.32
C ALA A 261 20.88 -12.81 6.78
N LEU A 262 19.71 -13.38 7.05
CA LEU A 262 19.33 -13.86 8.38
C LEU A 262 20.09 -15.12 8.80
N GLU A 263 20.38 -16.01 7.85
CA GLU A 263 21.25 -17.17 8.08
C GLU A 263 22.66 -16.76 8.48
N LYS A 264 23.16 -15.67 7.91
CA LYS A 264 24.49 -15.11 8.20
C LYS A 264 24.52 -14.06 9.32
N GLU A 265 23.39 -13.85 10.01
CA GLU A 265 23.27 -12.86 11.09
C GLU A 265 23.56 -11.41 10.65
N GLN A 266 23.35 -11.12 9.36
CA GLN A 266 23.48 -9.79 8.73
C GLN A 266 22.16 -9.00 8.87
N PHE A 267 21.84 -8.59 10.10
CA PHE A 267 20.52 -8.02 10.44
C PHE A 267 20.21 -6.67 9.78
N LYS A 268 21.23 -5.84 9.52
CA LYS A 268 21.08 -4.55 8.85
C LYS A 268 20.64 -4.73 7.40
N GLU A 269 21.31 -5.64 6.70
CA GLU A 269 21.02 -6.04 5.33
C GLU A 269 19.66 -6.76 5.25
N ALA A 270 19.36 -7.61 6.23
CA ALA A 270 18.04 -8.24 6.35
C ALA A 270 16.91 -7.21 6.53
N LYS A 271 17.12 -6.13 7.29
CA LYS A 271 16.13 -5.04 7.41
C LYS A 271 15.85 -4.37 6.08
N GLN A 272 16.92 -4.05 5.36
CA GLN A 272 16.84 -3.41 4.06
C GLN A 272 16.08 -4.32 3.07
N LEU A 273 16.47 -5.59 2.99
CA LEU A 273 15.82 -6.59 2.13
C LEU A 273 14.36 -6.84 2.49
N GLY A 274 14.04 -6.92 3.78
CA GLY A 274 12.67 -7.03 4.26
C GLY A 274 11.82 -5.82 3.87
N SER A 275 12.37 -4.61 4.00
CA SER A 275 11.69 -3.37 3.60
C SER A 275 11.42 -3.32 2.09
N LEU A 276 12.39 -3.73 1.27
CA LEU A 276 12.25 -3.84 -0.18
C LEU A 276 11.24 -4.92 -0.60
N LEU A 277 11.18 -6.03 0.14
CA LEU A 277 10.20 -7.09 -0.08
C LEU A 277 8.78 -6.61 0.25
N VAL A 278 8.58 -5.88 1.36
CA VAL A 278 7.28 -5.28 1.73
C VAL A 278 6.82 -4.27 0.69
N SER A 279 7.69 -3.32 0.32
CA SER A 279 7.36 -2.28 -0.65
C SER A 279 6.99 -2.90 -2.00
N SER A 280 7.77 -3.89 -2.44
CA SER A 280 7.49 -4.59 -3.68
C SER A 280 6.20 -5.39 -3.58
N GLN A 281 5.89 -6.15 -2.51
CA GLN A 281 4.66 -6.96 -2.43
C GLN A 281 3.34 -6.15 -2.44
N LYS A 282 3.33 -4.94 -1.88
CA LYS A 282 2.13 -4.08 -1.88
C LYS A 282 1.73 -3.56 -3.25
N SER A 283 2.69 -3.44 -4.17
CA SER A 283 2.41 -3.07 -5.57
C SER A 283 1.52 -4.07 -6.32
N LYS A 284 1.42 -5.33 -5.87
CA LYS A 284 0.50 -6.35 -6.44
C LYS A 284 -0.78 -6.54 -5.63
N ALA A 285 -0.75 -6.42 -4.31
CA ALA A 285 -1.97 -6.46 -3.49
C ALA A 285 -2.94 -5.33 -3.88
N ARG A 286 -2.41 -4.16 -4.26
CA ARG A 286 -3.20 -3.02 -4.75
C ARG A 286 -3.70 -3.14 -6.19
N LYS A 287 -3.21 -4.09 -7.00
CA LYS A 287 -3.90 -4.46 -8.25
C LYS A 287 -5.25 -5.16 -8.00
N LYS A 288 -5.48 -5.72 -6.80
CA LYS A 288 -6.74 -6.38 -6.40
C LYS A 288 -7.67 -5.52 -5.54
N GLU A 289 -7.18 -4.47 -4.89
CA GLU A 289 -8.05 -3.41 -4.36
C GLU A 289 -8.54 -2.56 -5.53
N ARG A 290 -9.78 -2.05 -5.50
CA ARG A 290 -10.39 -1.29 -6.60
C ARG A 290 -9.38 -0.30 -7.18
N ASN A 291 -8.84 -0.60 -8.37
CA ASN A 291 -7.95 0.31 -9.07
C ASN A 291 -8.75 1.57 -9.37
N PHE A 292 -8.49 2.61 -8.60
CA PHE A 292 -8.89 3.96 -8.94
C PHE A 292 -7.84 4.49 -9.91
N GLU A 293 -8.24 4.58 -11.16
CA GLU A 293 -7.47 5.30 -12.16
C GLU A 293 -7.70 6.79 -11.94
N TYR A 294 -6.63 7.51 -11.62
CA TYR A 294 -6.68 8.96 -11.45
C TYR A 294 -6.32 9.66 -12.76
N SER A 295 -7.20 10.54 -13.21
CA SER A 295 -6.91 11.47 -14.30
C SER A 295 -7.01 12.89 -13.78
N ALA A 296 -6.11 13.76 -14.25
CA ALA A 296 -6.12 15.17 -13.93
C ALA A 296 -6.32 15.98 -15.21
N GLU A 297 -7.23 16.94 -15.16
CA GLU A 297 -7.40 17.98 -16.17
C GLU A 297 -6.95 19.31 -15.57
N ILE A 298 -6.11 20.02 -16.29
CA ILE A 298 -5.56 21.32 -15.86
C ILE A 298 -6.05 22.39 -16.83
N LYS A 299 -6.80 23.36 -16.30
CA LYS A 299 -7.23 24.54 -17.04
C LYS A 299 -6.43 25.74 -16.56
N SER A 300 -5.69 26.35 -17.47
CA SER A 300 -4.80 27.47 -17.20
C SER A 300 -5.25 28.72 -17.95
N SER A 301 -5.20 29.86 -17.29
CA SER A 301 -5.37 31.18 -17.91
C SER A 301 -4.23 32.09 -17.46
N PHE A 302 -3.67 32.84 -18.40
CA PHE A 302 -2.58 33.78 -18.14
C PHE A 302 -3.08 35.21 -18.18
N GLN A 303 -2.55 36.02 -17.28
CA GLN A 303 -2.65 37.46 -17.33
C GLN A 303 -1.24 38.06 -17.30
N THR A 304 -0.95 38.93 -18.26
CA THR A 304 0.37 39.57 -18.40
C THR A 304 0.22 41.05 -18.08
N TYR A 305 1.04 41.55 -17.16
CA TYR A 305 1.11 42.95 -16.78
C TYR A 305 2.40 43.55 -17.32
N LYS A 306 2.28 44.60 -18.13
CA LYS A 306 3.42 45.30 -18.77
C LYS A 306 3.66 46.70 -18.21
N ASP A 307 2.60 47.35 -17.73
CA ASP A 307 2.66 48.69 -17.13
C ASP A 307 2.93 48.57 -15.62
N LEU A 308 4.10 48.01 -15.28
CA LEU A 308 4.55 47.82 -13.90
C LEU A 308 5.45 48.99 -13.47
N PRO A 309 5.57 49.28 -12.16
CA PRO A 309 6.57 50.21 -11.66
C PRO A 309 7.99 49.77 -12.06
N ASP A 310 8.83 50.69 -12.52
CA ASP A 310 10.12 50.36 -13.14
C ASP A 310 11.10 49.62 -12.20
N ASN A 311 10.93 49.73 -10.87
CA ASN A 311 11.81 49.12 -9.86
C ASN A 311 11.08 48.26 -8.80
N TRP A 312 10.00 47.58 -9.16
CA TRP A 312 9.35 46.68 -8.20
C TRP A 312 10.28 45.52 -7.76
N SER A 313 10.37 45.32 -6.45
CA SER A 313 11.31 44.39 -5.83
C SER A 313 10.64 43.21 -5.13
N LEU A 314 9.39 43.37 -4.71
CA LEU A 314 8.65 42.38 -3.92
C LEU A 314 7.20 42.27 -4.37
N LEU A 315 6.69 41.03 -4.40
CA LEU A 315 5.29 40.69 -4.67
C LEU A 315 4.70 40.07 -3.40
N LEU A 316 3.64 40.68 -2.88
CA LEU A 316 2.88 40.26 -1.71
C LEU A 316 1.52 39.69 -2.13
N HIS A 317 0.86 38.98 -1.22
CA HIS A 317 -0.54 38.57 -1.38
C HIS A 317 -1.25 38.50 -0.03
N ASP A 318 -2.57 38.72 -0.01
CA ASP A 318 -3.42 38.49 1.17
C ASP A 318 -4.24 37.19 1.07
N SER A 319 -3.83 36.28 0.18
CA SER A 319 -4.53 35.05 -0.24
C SER A 319 -5.74 35.28 -1.15
N THR A 320 -6.05 36.54 -1.46
CA THR A 320 -7.08 36.92 -2.41
C THR A 320 -6.52 37.71 -3.58
N ASP A 321 -5.73 38.74 -3.28
CA ASP A 321 -5.25 39.73 -4.22
C ASP A 321 -3.73 39.91 -4.08
N PRO A 322 -3.02 40.17 -5.20
CA PRO A 322 -1.60 40.46 -5.20
C PRO A 322 -1.33 41.96 -4.98
N TYR A 323 -0.19 42.27 -4.36
CA TYR A 323 0.30 43.64 -4.14
C TYR A 323 1.76 43.73 -4.55
N LEU A 324 2.19 44.84 -5.14
CA LEU A 324 3.59 45.07 -5.52
C LEU A 324 4.21 46.13 -4.61
N ILE A 325 5.47 45.91 -4.26
CA ILE A 325 6.28 46.90 -3.58
C ILE A 325 7.40 47.35 -4.52
N GLU A 326 7.44 48.66 -4.77
CA GLU A 326 8.52 49.36 -5.46
C GLU A 326 9.51 49.93 -4.44
N GLN A 327 10.79 49.69 -4.67
CA GLN A 327 11.87 50.27 -3.89
C GLN A 327 12.51 51.41 -4.67
N ILE A 328 12.28 52.65 -4.21
CA ILE A 328 12.83 53.86 -4.85
C ILE A 328 14.20 54.19 -4.24
N SER A 329 14.35 53.99 -2.92
CA SER A 329 15.62 54.14 -2.21
C SER A 329 15.66 53.21 -0.99
N SER A 330 16.70 53.30 -0.15
CA SER A 330 16.77 52.53 1.11
C SER A 330 15.64 52.87 2.10
N SER A 331 15.05 54.07 1.97
CA SER A 331 14.03 54.60 2.89
C SER A 331 12.75 55.09 2.19
N ASP A 332 12.61 54.89 0.87
CA ASP A 332 11.43 55.32 0.10
C ASP A 332 10.89 54.15 -0.74
N TRP A 333 9.62 53.85 -0.52
CA TRP A 333 8.95 52.64 -1.00
C TRP A 333 7.52 52.98 -1.36
N ARG A 334 7.00 52.33 -2.40
CA ARG A 334 5.59 52.47 -2.82
C ARG A 334 4.92 51.11 -2.85
N LEU A 335 3.69 51.07 -2.37
CA LEU A 335 2.82 49.90 -2.46
C LEU A 335 1.85 50.11 -3.61
N TYR A 336 1.63 49.08 -4.41
CA TYR A 336 0.64 49.06 -5.47
C TYR A 336 -0.33 47.90 -5.22
N ALA A 337 -1.62 48.19 -5.23
CA ALA A 337 -2.67 47.18 -5.21
C ALA A 337 -3.22 46.97 -6.62
N LEU A 338 -3.57 45.74 -6.96
CA LEU A 338 -4.19 45.44 -8.24
C LEU A 338 -5.70 45.71 -8.17
N GLU A 339 -6.17 46.75 -8.86
CA GLU A 339 -7.57 47.17 -8.91
C GLU A 339 -8.03 47.31 -10.36
N ASP A 340 -9.08 46.58 -10.74
CA ASP A 340 -9.60 46.53 -12.12
C ASP A 340 -8.52 46.25 -13.17
N GLU A 341 -7.63 45.29 -12.87
CA GLU A 341 -6.48 44.89 -13.70
C GLU A 341 -5.36 45.95 -13.84
N ILE A 342 -5.45 47.06 -13.11
CA ILE A 342 -4.48 48.14 -13.10
C ILE A 342 -3.80 48.23 -11.73
N TRP A 343 -2.48 48.38 -11.73
CA TRP A 343 -1.71 48.57 -10.50
C TRP A 343 -1.85 50.02 -10.02
N GLN A 344 -2.57 50.21 -8.91
CA GLN A 344 -2.81 51.53 -8.33
C GLN A 344 -1.94 51.74 -7.09
N GLU A 345 -1.22 52.86 -7.06
CA GLU A 345 -0.41 53.25 -5.90
C GLU A 345 -1.28 53.47 -4.66
N LYS A 346 -0.80 52.96 -3.52
CA LYS A 346 -1.41 53.10 -2.20
C LYS A 346 -0.43 53.79 -1.28
N SER A 347 -0.90 54.81 -0.58
CA SER A 347 -0.09 55.54 0.40
C SER A 347 0.19 54.65 1.61
N MET A 348 1.47 54.44 1.92
CA MET A 348 1.91 53.76 3.14
C MET A 348 2.13 54.77 4.26
N ASN A 349 1.81 54.36 5.48
CA ASN A 349 1.96 55.20 6.68
C ASN A 349 3.08 54.65 7.57
N ASN A 350 3.94 55.55 8.08
CA ASN A 350 5.05 55.26 9.01
C ASN A 350 6.08 54.19 8.55
N PRO A 351 6.59 54.23 7.31
CA PRO A 351 7.55 53.24 6.85
C PRO A 351 8.80 53.17 7.74
N PRO A 352 9.41 51.98 7.90
CA PRO A 352 10.65 51.84 8.64
C PRO A 352 11.78 52.63 7.98
N ALA A 353 12.73 53.14 8.79
CA ALA A 353 13.85 53.93 8.30
C ALA A 353 14.75 53.16 7.31
N THR A 354 14.87 51.86 7.51
CA THR A 354 15.52 50.90 6.62
C THR A 354 14.62 49.70 6.46
N PHE A 355 14.39 49.27 5.22
CA PHE A 355 13.60 48.07 4.98
C PHE A 355 14.38 46.81 5.35
N PRO A 356 13.70 45.76 5.85
CA PRO A 356 14.35 44.49 6.13
C PRO A 356 15.12 43.99 4.91
N SER A 357 16.37 43.54 5.09
CA SER A 357 17.20 43.11 3.95
C SER A 357 17.24 41.59 3.80
N ASN A 358 17.05 40.86 4.90
CA ASN A 358 17.00 39.40 4.93
C ASN A 358 15.74 38.95 5.68
N TYR A 359 14.64 38.79 4.96
CA TYR A 359 13.35 38.46 5.53
C TYR A 359 12.59 37.41 4.73
N VAL A 360 11.60 36.82 5.39
CA VAL A 360 10.48 36.11 4.76
C VAL A 360 9.19 36.85 5.09
N VAL A 361 8.31 37.00 4.10
CA VAL A 361 7.00 37.63 4.32
C VAL A 361 5.93 36.58 4.54
N VAL A 362 5.14 36.78 5.57
CA VAL A 362 4.05 35.89 5.99
C VAL A 362 2.75 36.69 6.05
N TRP A 363 1.67 36.15 5.49
CA TRP A 363 0.33 36.72 5.64
C TRP A 363 -0.32 36.26 6.95
N ASP A 364 -0.49 37.18 7.89
CA ASP A 364 -1.28 36.99 9.10
C ASP A 364 -2.76 37.27 8.79
N LYS A 365 -3.51 36.18 8.59
CA LYS A 365 -4.93 36.24 8.27
C LYS A 365 -5.79 36.74 9.43
N ILE A 366 -5.32 36.59 10.67
CA ILE A 366 -6.09 36.93 11.88
C ILE A 366 -6.11 38.44 12.03
N ASN A 367 -4.93 39.07 12.00
CA ASN A 367 -4.79 40.52 12.15
C ASN A 367 -4.75 41.28 10.82
N LYS A 368 -4.87 40.56 9.70
CA LYS A 368 -4.85 41.10 8.32
C LYS A 368 -3.63 41.97 8.05
N ARG A 369 -2.44 41.40 8.22
CA ARG A 369 -1.19 42.11 8.00
C ARG A 369 -0.12 41.22 7.40
N TRP A 370 0.82 41.81 6.68
CA TRP A 370 2.02 41.12 6.21
C TRP A 370 3.10 41.26 7.26
N ILE A 371 3.57 40.15 7.82
CA ILE A 371 4.68 40.12 8.79
C ILE A 371 5.98 39.87 8.04
N PHE A 372 6.95 40.76 8.24
CA PHE A 372 8.30 40.67 7.68
C PHE A 372 9.22 40.07 8.73
N LEU A 373 9.34 38.74 8.71
CA LEU A 373 10.21 37.99 9.61
C LEU A 373 11.67 38.23 9.22
N GLU A 374 12.28 39.26 9.79
CA GLU A 374 13.68 39.60 9.58
C GLU A 374 14.60 38.71 10.42
N PHE A 375 15.61 38.13 9.78
CA PHE A 375 16.62 37.31 10.46
C PHE A 375 17.66 38.17 11.16
N ASP A 376 18.22 37.65 12.25
CA ASP A 376 19.23 38.31 13.09
C ASP A 376 18.76 39.66 13.71
N SER A 377 17.45 39.94 13.66
CA SER A 377 16.81 41.14 14.22
C SER A 377 15.84 40.77 15.34
N SER A 378 15.77 41.63 16.36
CA SER A 378 14.75 41.57 17.42
C SER A 378 13.52 42.41 17.12
N GLN A 379 13.60 43.26 16.08
CA GLN A 379 12.48 44.08 15.60
C GLN A 379 11.89 43.41 14.37
N ILE A 380 10.59 43.10 14.44
CA ILE A 380 9.84 42.55 13.32
C ILE A 380 8.88 43.63 12.85
N TYR A 381 8.83 43.86 11.54
CA TYR A 381 7.89 44.83 10.98
C TYR A 381 6.66 44.11 10.44
N ALA A 382 5.50 44.75 10.53
CA ALA A 382 4.30 44.31 9.87
C ALA A 382 3.63 45.45 9.10
N LEU A 383 2.97 45.13 8.00
CA LEU A 383 2.22 46.08 7.20
C LEU A 383 0.74 45.72 7.27
N ASN A 384 -0.07 46.59 7.87
CA ASN A 384 -1.50 46.39 8.03
C ASN A 384 -2.22 46.54 6.69
N LYS A 385 -3.06 45.58 6.30
CA LYS A 385 -3.75 45.57 5.01
C LYS A 385 -4.86 46.62 4.91
N ASP A 386 -5.52 46.96 6.02
CA ASP A 386 -6.72 47.81 5.98
C ASP A 386 -6.36 49.31 5.83
N ASN A 387 -5.18 49.73 6.30
CA ASN A 387 -4.74 51.13 6.27
C ASN A 387 -3.29 51.35 5.77
N PHE A 388 -2.61 50.29 5.34
CA PHE A 388 -1.21 50.30 4.88
C PHE A 388 -0.25 50.99 5.84
N ARG A 389 -0.52 50.88 7.14
CA ARG A 389 0.35 51.38 8.21
C ARG A 389 1.36 50.32 8.59
N TRP A 390 2.61 50.72 8.68
CA TRP A 390 3.67 49.92 9.27
C TRP A 390 3.55 49.90 10.78
N GLU A 391 3.66 48.69 11.32
CA GLU A 391 3.60 48.35 12.73
C GLU A 391 4.92 47.67 13.12
N THR A 392 5.34 47.82 14.36
CA THR A 392 6.49 47.11 14.91
C THR A 392 5.98 46.06 15.87
N LEU A 393 6.29 44.79 15.57
CA LEU A 393 5.99 43.64 16.40
C LEU A 393 7.19 43.32 17.28
N LYS A 394 6.91 42.91 18.52
CA LYS A 394 7.95 42.47 19.45
C LYS A 394 8.11 40.96 19.36
N LEU A 395 9.32 40.48 19.08
CA LEU A 395 9.67 39.07 19.22
C LEU A 395 10.13 38.79 20.65
N GLU A 396 9.41 37.92 21.36
CA GLU A 396 9.81 37.43 22.68
C GLU A 396 10.53 36.09 22.58
N ASN A 397 11.38 35.81 23.58
CA ASN A 397 12.15 34.57 23.72
C ASN A 397 13.28 34.31 22.69
N GLY A 398 13.78 35.34 21.99
CA GLY A 398 15.03 35.22 21.23
C GLY A 398 15.10 36.10 19.97
N VAL A 399 15.96 35.68 19.04
CA VAL A 399 16.09 36.22 17.68
C VAL A 399 15.95 35.08 16.67
N LEU A 400 15.55 35.39 15.45
CA LEU A 400 15.47 34.40 14.37
C LEU A 400 16.85 34.17 13.76
N ASP A 401 17.43 32.99 13.97
CA ASP A 401 18.65 32.57 13.27
C ASP A 401 18.43 32.61 11.74
N ASN A 402 19.47 32.86 10.96
CA ASN A 402 19.40 32.86 9.49
C ASN A 402 18.87 31.51 8.95
N ILE A 403 17.61 31.50 8.49
CA ILE A 403 16.89 30.31 8.00
C ILE A 403 16.90 30.26 6.47
N ALA A 404 16.98 29.06 5.91
CA ALA A 404 16.72 28.85 4.49
C ALA A 404 15.26 29.23 4.19
N LYS A 405 15.06 30.26 3.33
CA LYS A 405 13.77 30.88 2.99
C LYS A 405 12.65 29.91 2.57
N GLU A 406 12.97 28.65 2.29
CA GLU A 406 12.12 27.70 1.57
C GLU A 406 11.16 26.89 2.47
N ASN A 407 11.26 26.98 3.81
CA ASN A 407 10.49 26.12 4.72
C ASN A 407 9.75 26.87 5.84
N VAL A 408 8.94 27.86 5.45
CA VAL A 408 8.02 28.56 6.35
C VAL A 408 6.59 28.06 6.12
N PHE A 409 5.96 27.56 7.17
CA PHE A 409 4.58 27.06 7.13
C PHE A 409 3.71 27.81 8.12
N ILE A 410 2.49 28.17 7.70
CA ILE A 410 1.56 28.93 8.52
C ILE A 410 0.30 28.10 8.70
N GLU A 411 -0.11 27.91 9.94
CA GLU A 411 -1.37 27.25 10.29
C GLU A 411 -2.00 27.97 11.49
N ASN A 412 -3.23 28.46 11.31
CA ASN A 412 -3.94 29.27 12.32
C ASN A 412 -3.12 30.48 12.78
N ASN A 413 -2.80 30.57 14.08
CA ASN A 413 -1.98 31.62 14.69
C ASN A 413 -0.51 31.20 14.86
N PHE A 414 -0.07 30.11 14.23
CA PHE A 414 1.30 29.61 14.35
C PHE A 414 2.08 29.69 13.03
N ILE A 415 3.33 30.12 13.14
CA ILE A 415 4.32 30.07 12.05
C ILE A 415 5.37 29.03 12.44
N TYR A 416 5.56 28.01 11.60
CA TYR A 416 6.57 26.98 11.78
C TYR A 416 7.74 27.24 10.84
N LEU A 417 8.95 27.29 11.40
CA LEU A 417 10.20 27.51 10.69
C LEU A 417 11.07 26.27 10.80
N PHE A 418 11.38 25.64 9.67
CA PHE A 418 12.21 24.44 9.64
C PHE A 418 13.68 24.78 9.40
N TYR A 419 14.52 24.40 10.35
CA TYR A 419 15.96 24.41 10.22
C TYR A 419 16.48 22.97 10.24
N LYS A 420 16.76 22.44 9.04
CA LYS A 420 17.04 21.01 8.85
C LYS A 420 15.90 20.13 9.39
N LEU A 421 16.15 18.84 9.57
CA LEU A 421 15.17 17.88 10.11
C LEU A 421 15.06 17.89 11.64
N SER A 422 16.03 18.50 12.33
CA SER A 422 16.19 18.39 13.79
C SER A 422 15.86 19.66 14.58
N LYS A 423 15.71 20.82 13.93
CA LYS A 423 15.31 22.06 14.60
C LYS A 423 14.08 22.65 13.94
N ILE A 424 13.01 22.77 14.70
CA ILE A 424 11.77 23.39 14.25
C ILE A 424 11.42 24.46 15.28
N TYR A 425 11.32 25.70 14.81
CA TYR A 425 10.84 26.80 15.62
C TYR A 425 9.36 27.03 15.34
N ARG A 426 8.60 27.34 16.39
CA ARG A 426 7.21 27.74 16.34
C ARG A 426 7.11 29.17 16.85
N ILE A 427 6.51 30.04 16.06
CA ILE A 427 6.15 31.40 16.47
C ILE A 427 4.64 31.44 16.65
N GLU A 428 4.18 31.82 17.84
CA GLU A 428 2.78 32.12 18.09
C GLU A 428 2.50 33.61 17.85
N ILE A 429 1.45 33.89 17.07
CA ILE A 429 0.95 35.23 16.82
C ILE A 429 -0.09 35.56 17.90
N GLU A 430 0.25 36.46 18.81
CA GLU A 430 -0.64 36.93 19.87
C GLU A 430 -1.41 38.18 19.47
N SER A 431 -2.51 38.49 20.18
CA SER A 431 -3.38 39.63 19.88
C SER A 431 -2.76 41.01 20.16
N ASN A 432 -1.61 41.07 20.83
CA ASN A 432 -1.02 42.31 21.37
C ASN A 432 0.25 42.75 20.64
N ASP A 433 0.39 42.47 19.35
CA ASP A 433 1.60 42.74 18.55
C ASP A 433 2.87 42.03 19.07
N ILE A 434 2.66 40.95 19.83
CA ILE A 434 3.69 40.08 20.37
C ILE A 434 3.76 38.82 19.53
N LEU A 435 4.99 38.42 19.20
CA LEU A 435 5.32 37.15 18.57
C LEU A 435 6.15 36.35 19.57
N THR A 436 5.66 35.18 19.96
CA THR A 436 6.34 34.33 20.96
C THR A 436 7.09 33.21 20.25
N LEU A 437 8.42 33.23 20.33
CA LEU A 437 9.29 32.21 19.72
C LEU A 437 9.51 31.03 20.68
N GLU A 438 9.36 29.83 20.15
CA GLU A 438 9.68 28.58 20.86
C GLU A 438 10.42 27.62 19.94
N GLN A 439 11.49 27.01 20.45
CA GLN A 439 12.11 25.86 19.78
C GLN A 439 11.46 24.56 20.28
N LEU A 440 10.89 23.78 19.36
CA LEU A 440 10.24 22.51 19.70
C LEU A 440 11.28 21.42 20.01
N ASP A 441 11.07 20.68 21.10
CA ASP A 441 11.87 19.49 21.45
C ASP A 441 11.40 18.28 20.62
N ILE A 442 11.96 18.13 19.42
CA ILE A 442 11.59 17.07 18.49
C ILE A 442 12.24 15.73 18.90
N LYS A 443 11.43 14.70 19.11
CA LYS A 443 11.88 13.31 19.31
C LYS A 443 11.95 12.53 18.00
N GLY A 444 12.67 11.41 18.01
CA GLY A 444 12.84 10.54 16.84
C GLY A 444 14.03 10.94 15.96
N ILE A 445 14.41 10.07 15.03
CA ILE A 445 15.61 10.24 14.19
C ILE A 445 15.21 10.15 12.73
N VAL A 446 15.60 11.16 11.96
CA VAL A 446 15.59 11.14 10.49
C VAL A 446 17.05 11.17 10.04
N PRO A 447 17.48 10.35 9.04
CA PRO A 447 18.84 10.39 8.55
C PRO A 447 19.22 11.80 8.08
N ASP A 448 20.36 12.32 8.53
CA ASP A 448 20.85 13.65 8.16
C ASP A 448 21.37 13.63 6.71
N LEU A 449 20.45 13.78 5.75
CA LEU A 449 20.71 13.88 4.32
C LEU A 449 20.13 15.20 3.80
N LYS A 450 20.61 15.69 2.64
CA LYS A 450 20.28 17.04 2.16
C LYS A 450 19.01 17.11 1.31
N GLU A 451 18.81 16.17 0.40
CA GLU A 451 17.79 16.29 -0.66
C GLU A 451 16.44 15.63 -0.29
N TYR A 452 15.85 16.01 0.85
CA TYR A 452 14.49 15.59 1.20
C TYR A 452 13.44 16.41 0.47
N THR A 453 12.37 15.75 0.01
CA THR A 453 11.15 16.44 -0.44
C THR A 453 10.23 16.64 0.76
N PHE A 454 10.00 17.90 1.13
CA PHE A 454 9.13 18.27 2.25
C PHE A 454 7.70 18.52 1.81
N LEU A 455 6.74 18.00 2.58
CA LEU A 455 5.31 18.17 2.36
C LEU A 455 4.61 18.54 3.65
N PHE A 456 3.48 19.25 3.52
CA PHE A 456 2.68 19.67 4.65
C PHE A 456 1.22 19.27 4.48
N ASN A 457 0.73 18.35 5.31
CA ASN A 457 -0.68 17.97 5.32
C ASN A 457 -1.40 18.68 6.47
N LYS A 458 -2.04 19.81 6.13
CA LYS A 458 -2.87 20.60 7.05
C LYS A 458 -3.97 19.80 7.70
N LYS A 459 -4.70 19.00 6.91
CA LYS A 459 -5.85 18.22 7.39
C LYS A 459 -5.48 17.28 8.54
N ASP A 460 -4.30 16.67 8.45
CA ASP A 460 -3.81 15.72 9.45
C ASP A 460 -2.75 16.32 10.38
N ASN A 461 -2.47 17.62 10.31
CA ASN A 461 -1.44 18.26 11.13
C ASN A 461 -0.07 17.52 11.07
N LEU A 462 0.35 17.17 9.85
CA LEU A 462 1.60 16.43 9.63
C LEU A 462 2.56 17.22 8.74
N PHE A 463 3.81 17.31 9.19
CA PHE A 463 4.95 17.53 8.32
C PHE A 463 5.47 16.19 7.82
N MET A 464 5.97 16.17 6.59
CA MET A 464 6.47 14.95 5.98
C MET A 464 7.77 15.21 5.25
N ALA A 465 8.75 14.33 5.44
CA ALA A 465 10.00 14.33 4.70
C ALA A 465 10.08 13.04 3.90
N LEU A 466 10.17 13.14 2.58
CA LEU A 466 10.23 12.00 1.68
C LEU A 466 11.60 11.91 1.02
N GLY A 467 12.17 10.71 0.98
CA GLY A 467 13.41 10.49 0.27
C GLY A 467 14.64 10.84 1.10
N GLY A 468 15.52 11.64 0.52
CA GLY A 468 16.80 12.05 1.12
C GLY A 468 17.98 11.44 0.39
N LYS A 469 18.91 12.29 -0.04
CA LYS A 469 20.16 11.88 -0.69
C LYS A 469 21.30 12.76 -0.21
N GLU A 470 22.45 12.13 -0.08
CA GLU A 470 23.74 12.80 0.03
C GLU A 470 24.82 11.89 -0.56
N ASN A 471 25.58 12.40 -1.52
CA ASN A 471 26.54 11.61 -2.30
C ASN A 471 25.86 10.38 -2.95
N ASP A 472 26.42 9.18 -2.74
CA ASP A 472 25.87 7.90 -3.24
C ASP A 472 24.83 7.26 -2.31
N ILE A 473 24.57 7.86 -1.13
CA ILE A 473 23.63 7.33 -0.13
C ILE A 473 22.22 7.84 -0.45
N ARG A 474 21.26 6.92 -0.52
CA ARG A 474 19.85 7.18 -0.86
C ARG A 474 18.92 6.61 0.22
N ASN A 475 17.97 7.42 0.69
CA ASN A 475 16.97 7.04 1.67
C ASN A 475 15.59 6.94 1.01
N TYR A 476 15.05 5.73 0.88
CA TYR A 476 13.78 5.51 0.18
C TYR A 476 12.55 5.60 1.08
N ASN A 477 12.72 5.96 2.37
CA ASN A 477 11.62 6.01 3.33
C ASN A 477 10.94 7.39 3.33
N GLY A 478 9.73 7.43 3.89
CA GLY A 478 9.09 8.65 4.31
C GLY A 478 9.17 8.80 5.83
N TYR A 479 9.09 10.03 6.31
CA TYR A 479 9.03 10.36 7.72
C TYR A 479 7.88 11.32 7.92
N ILE A 480 7.10 11.15 8.99
CA ILE A 480 6.04 12.08 9.39
C ILE A 480 6.33 12.65 10.76
N LEU A 481 5.93 13.89 10.97
CA LEU A 481 5.98 14.57 12.24
C LEU A 481 4.62 15.20 12.52
N ASN A 482 3.94 14.71 13.55
CA ASN A 482 2.76 15.38 14.07
C ASN A 482 3.21 16.53 14.98
N TYR A 483 3.02 17.76 14.50
CA TYR A 483 3.53 18.97 15.17
C TYR A 483 2.65 19.47 16.31
N ILE A 484 1.45 18.92 16.48
CA ILE A 484 0.56 19.26 17.60
C ILE A 484 0.80 18.33 18.80
N LYS A 485 1.46 17.18 18.59
CA LYS A 485 1.80 16.25 19.67
C LYS A 485 2.91 16.84 20.53
N ASP A 486 2.84 16.66 21.85
CA ASP A 486 3.86 17.13 22.79
C ASP A 486 4.52 15.95 23.53
N PRO A 487 5.84 15.70 23.38
CA PRO A 487 6.72 16.35 22.41
C PRO A 487 6.44 15.86 20.97
N PRO A 488 6.65 16.69 19.93
CA PRO A 488 6.53 16.24 18.55
C PRO A 488 7.55 15.14 18.26
N LYS A 489 7.16 14.10 17.52
CA LYS A 489 8.04 12.96 17.22
C LYS A 489 8.04 12.59 15.74
N TRP A 490 9.23 12.46 15.15
CA TRP A 490 9.42 11.86 13.84
C TRP A 490 9.15 10.35 13.89
N GLU A 491 8.26 9.90 13.03
CA GLU A 491 7.89 8.51 12.86
C GLU A 491 8.16 8.10 11.41
N ASN A 492 8.86 6.97 11.22
CA ASN A 492 9.09 6.42 9.90
C ASN A 492 7.76 5.90 9.33
N VAL A 493 7.46 6.30 8.10
CA VAL A 493 6.34 5.79 7.33
C VAL A 493 6.80 5.14 6.04
N TYR A 494 6.07 4.11 5.67
CA TYR A 494 6.33 3.43 4.42
C TYR A 494 5.81 4.24 3.24
N LEU A 495 6.70 4.57 2.32
CA LEU A 495 6.42 5.33 1.10
C LEU A 495 6.12 4.36 -0.05
N GLU A 496 4.91 4.44 -0.61
CA GLU A 496 4.52 3.73 -1.82
C GLU A 496 4.34 4.71 -2.98
N SER A 497 5.29 4.68 -3.91
CA SER A 497 5.31 5.59 -5.05
C SER A 497 6.08 5.01 -6.23
N ASP A 498 5.61 5.30 -7.45
CA ASP A 498 6.38 5.14 -8.68
C ASP A 498 7.26 6.38 -9.00
N LEU A 499 7.19 7.43 -8.16
CA LEU A 499 7.99 8.64 -8.31
C LEU A 499 9.43 8.37 -7.89
N ASN A 500 10.37 8.57 -8.83
CA ASN A 500 11.79 8.55 -8.52
C ASN A 500 12.25 9.92 -8.01
N PHE A 501 12.45 10.05 -6.70
CA PHE A 501 12.87 11.29 -6.04
C PHE A 501 14.31 11.73 -6.38
N TYR A 502 15.15 10.84 -6.95
CA TYR A 502 16.58 11.11 -7.15
C TYR A 502 16.93 11.56 -8.56
N GLU A 503 16.09 11.21 -9.52
CA GLU A 503 16.25 11.58 -10.93
C GLU A 503 15.31 12.72 -11.34
N ASN A 504 14.44 13.14 -10.42
CA ASN A 504 13.47 14.18 -10.68
C ASN A 504 13.52 15.29 -9.64
N THR A 505 13.37 16.52 -10.14
CA THR A 505 13.03 17.68 -9.32
C THR A 505 11.54 17.68 -9.11
N ILE A 506 11.09 17.86 -7.87
CA ILE A 506 9.70 17.73 -7.47
C ILE A 506 9.19 19.06 -6.92
N LYS A 507 8.07 19.54 -7.45
CA LYS A 507 7.31 20.62 -6.82
C LYS A 507 6.05 20.07 -6.17
N TYR A 508 5.80 20.55 -4.96
CA TYR A 508 4.60 20.27 -4.19
C TYR A 508 3.61 21.42 -4.30
N LEU A 509 2.32 21.09 -4.46
CA LEU A 509 1.23 22.05 -4.54
C LEU A 509 -0.01 21.56 -3.79
N GLU A 510 -0.72 22.48 -3.16
CA GLU A 510 -2.07 22.25 -2.64
C GLU A 510 -3.10 22.67 -3.69
N ALA A 511 -4.03 21.77 -4.03
CA ALA A 511 -5.17 22.06 -4.90
C ALA A 511 -6.46 21.56 -4.24
N GLY A 512 -7.22 22.47 -3.63
CA GLY A 512 -8.37 22.10 -2.79
C GLY A 512 -7.95 21.24 -1.61
N SER A 513 -8.60 20.08 -1.42
CA SER A 513 -8.26 19.11 -0.38
C SER A 513 -7.22 18.07 -0.81
N ARG A 514 -6.61 18.25 -1.99
CA ARG A 514 -5.67 17.28 -2.58
C ARG A 514 -4.27 17.89 -2.59
N GLN A 515 -3.30 17.04 -2.32
CA GLN A 515 -1.88 17.37 -2.39
C GLN A 515 -1.32 16.77 -3.68
N ILE A 516 -0.70 17.62 -4.50
CA ILE A 516 -0.23 17.27 -5.84
C ILE A 516 1.30 17.39 -5.86
N LEU A 517 1.94 16.42 -6.50
CA LEU A 517 3.36 16.44 -6.82
C LEU A 517 3.53 16.50 -8.32
N ILE A 518 4.37 17.42 -8.80
CA ILE A 518 4.76 17.51 -10.19
C ILE A 518 6.25 17.22 -10.27
N SER A 519 6.66 16.31 -11.15
CA SER A 519 8.05 15.89 -11.30
C SER A 519 8.61 16.28 -12.67
N TRP A 520 9.83 16.80 -12.72
CA TRP A 520 10.62 17.03 -13.93
C TRP A 520 11.92 16.22 -13.86
N PRO A 521 12.42 15.66 -14.98
CA PRO A 521 13.75 15.06 -14.98
C PRO A 521 14.80 16.11 -14.63
N ASN A 522 15.79 15.77 -13.80
CA ASN A 522 16.84 16.71 -13.38
C ASN A 522 17.61 17.33 -14.56
N ASN A 523 17.69 16.63 -15.68
CA ASN A 523 18.41 17.07 -16.87
C ASN A 523 17.54 17.85 -17.87
N ASN A 524 16.23 17.98 -17.62
CA ASN A 524 15.31 18.67 -18.52
C ASN A 524 14.07 19.20 -17.78
N THR A 525 14.06 20.49 -17.45
CA THR A 525 12.96 21.14 -16.73
C THR A 525 11.84 21.66 -17.63
N LYS A 526 11.95 21.52 -18.96
CA LYS A 526 10.93 22.02 -19.91
C LYS A 526 9.65 21.19 -19.88
N ASN A 527 9.77 19.87 -19.75
CA ASN A 527 8.65 18.94 -19.84
C ASN A 527 8.42 18.21 -18.51
N ILE A 528 7.16 18.15 -18.08
CA ILE A 528 6.76 17.36 -16.92
C ILE A 528 6.96 15.86 -17.21
N ASN A 529 7.66 15.15 -16.33
CA ASN A 529 7.80 13.69 -16.37
C ASN A 529 6.58 12.97 -15.76
N GLY A 530 5.92 13.60 -14.79
CA GLY A 530 4.76 13.01 -14.15
C GLY A 530 4.03 13.95 -13.22
N LEU A 531 2.74 13.66 -13.07
CA LEU A 531 1.85 14.29 -12.11
C LEU A 531 1.37 13.20 -11.14
N TYR A 532 1.42 13.48 -9.85
CA TYR A 532 1.11 12.50 -8.82
C TYR A 532 0.20 13.10 -7.75
N LEU A 533 -0.66 12.25 -7.20
CA LEU A 533 -1.57 12.56 -6.11
C LEU A 533 -1.10 11.89 -4.84
N PHE A 534 -0.96 12.72 -3.82
CA PHE A 534 -0.59 12.29 -2.50
C PHE A 534 -1.84 11.90 -1.70
N ASP A 535 -1.78 10.75 -1.04
CA ASP A 535 -2.83 10.22 -0.16
C ASP A 535 -2.19 9.53 1.05
N TYR A 536 -2.56 9.95 2.26
CA TYR A 536 -2.02 9.42 3.50
C TYR A 536 -3.14 8.84 4.38
N SER A 537 -2.95 7.60 4.85
CA SER A 537 -3.87 6.91 5.76
C SER A 537 -3.24 6.76 7.14
N ARG A 538 -3.80 7.46 8.14
CA ARG A 538 -3.39 7.35 9.55
C ARG A 538 -3.55 5.95 10.13
N GLN A 539 -4.46 5.12 9.61
CA GLN A 539 -4.70 3.78 10.16
C GLN A 539 -3.57 2.79 9.85
N ASP A 540 -2.82 3.01 8.77
CA ASP A 540 -1.89 2.00 8.26
C ASP A 540 -0.41 2.40 8.37
N ASN A 541 -0.07 3.64 8.70
CA ASN A 541 1.29 4.20 8.61
C ASN A 541 1.90 4.11 7.19
N PHE A 542 1.06 4.20 6.15
CA PHE A 542 1.49 4.24 4.74
C PHE A 542 1.19 5.59 4.12
N LEU A 543 2.13 6.01 3.29
CA LEU A 543 2.05 7.18 2.46
C LEU A 543 1.98 6.72 1.00
N LYS A 544 0.91 7.08 0.28
CA LYS A 544 0.69 6.67 -1.10
C LYS A 544 0.83 7.87 -2.03
N ILE A 545 1.57 7.69 -3.12
CA ILE A 545 1.70 8.67 -4.19
C ILE A 545 1.28 7.99 -5.49
N ASN A 546 0.09 8.30 -5.96
CA ASN A 546 -0.50 7.71 -7.16
C ASN A 546 -0.15 8.55 -8.39
N LYS A 547 0.40 7.94 -9.44
CA LYS A 547 0.61 8.62 -10.71
C LYS A 547 -0.73 8.86 -11.43
N CYS A 548 -0.94 10.06 -11.96
CA CYS A 548 -2.05 10.36 -12.86
C CYS A 548 -1.77 9.76 -14.25
N ILE A 549 -2.81 9.20 -14.88
CA ILE A 549 -2.68 8.51 -16.18
C ILE A 549 -2.41 9.50 -17.31
N ASN A 550 -3.01 10.68 -17.22
CA ASN A 550 -2.82 11.75 -18.21
C ASN A 550 -1.94 12.85 -17.62
N ILE A 551 -0.90 13.21 -18.37
CA ILE A 551 -0.10 14.41 -18.13
C ILE A 551 -0.64 15.49 -19.08
N PRO A 552 -1.27 16.56 -18.57
CA PRO A 552 -1.80 17.62 -19.42
C PRO A 552 -0.67 18.37 -20.14
N LYS A 553 -0.87 18.65 -21.44
CA LYS A 553 0.10 19.34 -22.31
C LYS A 553 0.22 20.85 -22.04
N THR A 554 -0.69 21.43 -21.28
CA THR A 554 -0.82 22.89 -21.07
C THR A 554 0.11 23.46 -19.99
N VAL A 555 1.10 22.68 -19.53
CA VAL A 555 1.93 22.99 -18.35
C VAL A 555 3.42 23.07 -18.71
N ASP A 556 3.75 23.11 -20.00
CA ASP A 556 5.13 23.36 -20.46
C ASP A 556 5.63 24.70 -19.86
N ASP A 557 6.88 24.74 -19.39
CA ASP A 557 7.57 25.86 -18.71
C ASP A 557 7.12 26.23 -17.28
N PHE A 558 6.23 25.46 -16.64
CA PHE A 558 5.78 25.70 -15.26
C PHE A 558 6.89 25.61 -14.19
N PHE A 559 8.04 25.01 -14.52
CA PHE A 559 9.19 24.93 -13.62
C PHE A 559 9.71 26.33 -13.23
N GLU A 560 9.62 27.32 -14.11
CA GLU A 560 10.15 28.67 -13.84
C GLU A 560 9.19 29.54 -13.02
N TYR A 561 7.96 29.08 -12.81
CA TYR A 561 6.94 29.81 -12.05
C TYR A 561 7.05 29.51 -10.55
N ALA A 562 6.98 30.57 -9.73
CA ALA A 562 6.90 30.48 -8.28
C ALA A 562 5.43 30.45 -7.82
N HIS A 563 5.15 29.71 -6.74
CA HIS A 563 3.82 29.69 -6.13
C HIS A 563 3.52 31.05 -5.51
N LEU A 564 2.30 31.57 -5.75
CA LEU A 564 1.83 32.83 -5.19
C LEU A 564 0.84 32.58 -4.06
N PHE A 565 -0.33 32.00 -4.35
CA PHE A 565 -1.29 31.54 -3.34
C PHE A 565 -2.27 30.51 -3.92
N THR A 566 -3.02 29.83 -3.05
CA THR A 566 -4.08 28.89 -3.45
C THR A 566 -5.44 29.37 -2.92
N ARG A 567 -6.47 29.38 -3.79
CA ARG A 567 -7.86 29.72 -3.45
C ARG A 567 -8.82 28.66 -3.99
N TYR A 568 -9.43 27.89 -3.09
CA TYR A 568 -10.27 26.74 -3.44
C TYR A 568 -9.52 25.75 -4.36
N GLN A 569 -9.99 25.55 -5.59
CA GLN A 569 -9.35 24.68 -6.60
C GLN A 569 -8.36 25.43 -7.52
N ASN A 570 -8.25 26.75 -7.37
CA ASN A 570 -7.36 27.56 -8.19
C ASN A 570 -6.03 27.77 -7.47
N VAL A 571 -4.94 27.50 -8.17
CA VAL A 571 -3.58 27.79 -7.74
C VAL A 571 -3.05 28.92 -8.61
N TYR A 572 -2.46 29.92 -7.97
CA TYR A 572 -1.92 31.11 -8.61
C TYR A 572 -0.41 31.05 -8.54
N PHE A 573 0.23 31.30 -9.67
CA PHE A 573 1.67 31.35 -9.81
C PHE A 573 2.09 32.67 -10.42
N TYR A 574 3.33 33.07 -10.16
CA TYR A 574 3.95 34.17 -10.86
C TYR A 574 5.26 33.76 -11.53
N TYR A 575 5.54 34.35 -12.67
CA TYR A 575 6.84 34.28 -13.33
C TYR A 575 7.40 35.69 -13.49
N ARG A 576 8.69 35.82 -13.19
CA ARG A 576 9.50 37.02 -13.40
C ARG A 576 10.70 36.61 -14.25
N ASP A 577 10.87 37.25 -15.40
CA ASP A 577 12.04 37.01 -16.24
C ASP A 577 13.28 37.61 -15.56
N PRO A 578 14.30 36.80 -15.21
CA PRO A 578 15.50 37.30 -14.55
C PRO A 578 16.40 38.13 -15.49
N ASN A 579 16.22 38.02 -16.82
CA ASN A 579 17.08 38.65 -17.83
C ASN A 579 16.51 39.96 -18.40
N ILE A 580 15.26 40.31 -18.08
CA ILE A 580 14.61 41.55 -18.56
C ILE A 580 14.47 42.50 -17.37
N SER A 581 14.92 43.74 -17.52
CA SER A 581 14.75 44.80 -16.53
C SER A 581 13.26 44.96 -16.18
N TYR A 582 12.86 44.48 -15.00
CA TYR A 582 11.68 44.80 -14.18
C TYR A 582 10.27 44.83 -14.82
N ASN A 583 10.07 44.67 -16.12
CA ASN A 583 8.81 45.07 -16.77
C ASN A 583 7.93 43.90 -17.25
N ASN A 584 8.03 42.73 -16.63
CA ASN A 584 7.13 41.61 -16.97
C ASN A 584 6.77 40.77 -15.76
N LEU A 585 5.51 40.85 -15.35
CA LEU A 585 4.88 39.96 -14.38
C LEU A 585 3.80 39.16 -15.12
N LYS A 586 3.93 37.84 -15.08
CA LYS A 586 2.88 36.93 -15.55
C LYS A 586 2.25 36.26 -14.34
N ILE A 587 0.95 36.44 -14.16
CA ILE A 587 0.17 35.67 -13.19
C ILE A 587 -0.54 34.55 -13.95
N LEU A 588 -0.21 33.32 -13.57
CA LEU A 588 -0.84 32.10 -14.08
C LEU A 588 -1.87 31.62 -13.07
N LYS A 589 -3.13 31.56 -13.48
CA LYS A 589 -4.20 30.94 -12.71
C LYS A 589 -4.47 29.55 -13.27
N THR A 590 -4.38 28.54 -12.42
CA THR A 590 -4.52 27.14 -12.81
C THR A 590 -5.57 26.45 -11.95
N ASN A 591 -6.56 25.82 -12.60
CA ASN A 591 -7.57 24.98 -11.97
C ASN A 591 -7.23 23.49 -12.18
N PHE A 592 -7.10 22.74 -11.09
CA PHE A 592 -6.81 21.30 -11.13
C PHE A 592 -8.10 20.50 -10.87
N GLN A 593 -8.57 19.77 -11.87
CA GLN A 593 -9.71 18.85 -11.77
C GLN A 593 -9.21 17.41 -11.74
N ILE A 594 -9.50 16.67 -10.66
CA ILE A 594 -9.03 15.30 -10.47
C ILE A 594 -10.23 14.34 -10.47
N ASN A 595 -10.23 13.38 -11.40
CA ASN A 595 -11.24 12.35 -11.53
C ASN A 595 -10.70 10.98 -11.12
N SER A 596 -11.57 10.11 -10.61
CA SER A 596 -11.25 8.73 -10.25
C SER A 596 -12.26 7.75 -10.84
N SER A 597 -11.81 6.71 -11.56
CA SER A 597 -12.67 5.66 -12.12
C SER A 597 -12.27 4.26 -11.63
N THR A 598 -13.24 3.37 -11.46
CA THR A 598 -13.01 1.96 -11.05
C THR A 598 -12.92 1.05 -12.27
N VAL A 599 -11.83 0.28 -12.38
CA VAL A 599 -11.65 -0.74 -13.43
C VAL A 599 -12.37 -2.04 -13.05
N LYS A 600 -13.21 -2.59 -13.94
CA LYS A 600 -13.77 -3.95 -13.80
C LYS A 600 -12.90 -4.93 -14.61
N GLU A 601 -12.41 -5.97 -13.96
CA GLU A 601 -11.74 -7.09 -14.64
C GLU A 601 -12.74 -8.24 -14.91
N GLU A 602 -12.76 -8.76 -16.14
CA GLU A 602 -13.45 -10.00 -16.50
C GLU A 602 -12.57 -11.21 -16.14
N LYS A 603 -13.15 -12.18 -15.41
CA LYS A 603 -12.46 -13.41 -15.02
C LYS A 603 -12.30 -14.36 -16.21
N ASN A 604 -11.05 -14.65 -16.60
CA ASN A 604 -10.69 -15.71 -17.54
C ASN A 604 -10.18 -16.97 -16.81
N GLU A 605 -10.27 -18.15 -17.42
CA GLU A 605 -9.75 -19.43 -16.89
C GLU A 605 -8.27 -19.37 -16.43
N ASP A 606 -7.46 -18.51 -17.06
CA ASP A 606 -6.08 -18.23 -16.65
C ASP A 606 -6.00 -17.70 -15.21
N GLU A 607 -6.95 -16.88 -14.75
CA GLU A 607 -6.96 -16.33 -13.39
C GLU A 607 -7.23 -17.40 -12.32
N GLU A 608 -8.00 -18.43 -12.65
CA GLU A 608 -8.30 -19.53 -11.74
C GLU A 608 -7.10 -20.45 -11.56
N LEU A 609 -6.39 -20.78 -12.66
CA LEU A 609 -5.11 -21.49 -12.61
C LEU A 609 -4.02 -20.67 -11.90
N LEU A 610 -4.01 -19.35 -12.07
CA LEU A 610 -3.12 -18.44 -11.36
C LEU A 610 -3.42 -18.40 -9.85
N SER A 611 -4.70 -18.41 -9.47
CA SER A 611 -5.15 -18.50 -8.07
C SER A 611 -4.75 -19.82 -7.42
N LEU A 612 -4.87 -20.93 -8.15
CA LEU A 612 -4.41 -22.26 -7.70
C LEU A 612 -2.89 -22.29 -7.52
N THR A 613 -2.14 -21.68 -8.45
CA THR A 613 -0.69 -21.54 -8.34
C THR A 613 -0.29 -20.70 -7.11
N ASP A 614 -1.03 -19.62 -6.84
CA ASP A 614 -0.85 -18.77 -5.65
C ASP A 614 -1.15 -19.54 -4.35
N ALA A 615 -2.17 -20.40 -4.35
CA ALA A 615 -2.53 -21.21 -3.19
C ALA A 615 -1.53 -22.34 -2.92
N LEU A 616 -1.01 -23.01 -3.95
CA LEU A 616 -0.16 -24.19 -3.79
C LEU A 616 1.21 -23.89 -3.17
N ILE A 617 1.77 -22.70 -3.40
CA ILE A 617 3.20 -22.48 -3.12
C ILE A 617 3.45 -21.71 -1.81
N ASN A 618 2.41 -21.54 -0.98
CA ASN A 618 2.42 -20.66 0.20
C ASN A 618 2.90 -19.27 -0.20
N ASP A 619 1.95 -18.36 -0.39
CA ASP A 619 2.24 -16.94 -0.16
C ASP A 619 3.08 -16.86 1.12
N ILE A 620 4.32 -16.40 1.00
CA ILE A 620 4.91 -15.66 2.10
C ILE A 620 3.97 -14.46 2.22
N SER A 621 2.93 -14.64 3.03
CA SER A 621 1.84 -13.69 3.08
C SER A 621 2.42 -12.33 3.44
N ASN A 622 1.84 -11.27 2.89
CA ASN A 622 2.14 -9.90 3.33
C ASN A 622 2.16 -9.81 4.86
N ASP A 623 1.33 -10.57 5.57
CA ASP A 623 1.28 -10.60 7.03
C ASP A 623 2.50 -11.29 7.67
N ASN A 624 3.01 -12.38 7.08
CA ASN A 624 4.25 -13.01 7.55
C ASN A 624 5.47 -12.13 7.26
N ILE A 625 5.54 -11.47 6.10
CA ILE A 625 6.63 -10.53 5.80
C ILE A 625 6.54 -9.28 6.68
N LYS A 626 5.35 -8.71 6.89
CA LYS A 626 5.16 -7.60 7.84
C LYS A 626 5.58 -7.99 9.25
N LYS A 627 5.28 -9.22 9.68
CA LYS A 627 5.72 -9.78 10.97
C LYS A 627 7.23 -9.95 11.03
N ILE A 628 7.85 -10.50 9.99
CA ILE A 628 9.31 -10.61 9.84
C ILE A 628 9.97 -9.23 9.91
N VAL A 629 9.49 -8.26 9.12
CA VAL A 629 10.02 -6.89 9.06
C VAL A 629 9.77 -6.14 10.36
N SER A 630 8.60 -6.30 10.99
CA SER A 630 8.34 -5.76 12.33
C SER A 630 9.28 -6.36 13.37
N GLY A 631 9.56 -7.66 13.28
CA GLY A 631 10.56 -8.34 14.12
C GLY A 631 11.96 -7.78 13.90
N ILE A 632 12.40 -7.62 12.65
CA ILE A 632 13.71 -7.05 12.29
C ILE A 632 13.82 -5.56 12.66
N ASN A 633 12.74 -4.79 12.56
CA ASN A 633 12.72 -3.40 12.99
C ASN A 633 12.91 -3.28 14.51
N LYS A 634 12.24 -4.13 15.29
CA LYS A 634 12.48 -4.24 16.74
C LYS A 634 13.92 -4.64 17.06
N ILE A 635 14.55 -5.48 16.22
CA ILE A 635 15.96 -5.89 16.39
C ILE A 635 16.93 -4.69 16.29
N LEU A 636 16.57 -3.64 15.58
CA LEU A 636 17.46 -2.52 15.28
C LEU A 636 17.15 -1.25 16.08
N GLU A 637 16.11 -1.30 16.93
CA GLU A 637 15.72 -0.21 17.82
C GLU A 637 16.26 -0.39 19.25
N GLU A 638 16.78 -1.57 19.61
CA GLU A 638 17.36 -1.87 20.93
C GLU A 638 18.87 -2.11 20.79
N ASP A 639 19.71 -1.38 21.55
CA ASP A 639 21.17 -1.48 21.52
C ASP A 639 21.72 -2.89 21.89
N ALA A 640 20.90 -3.78 22.46
CA ALA A 640 21.15 -5.22 22.57
C ALA A 640 19.87 -6.02 22.84
N LEU A 641 19.44 -6.90 21.92
CA LEU A 641 18.35 -7.83 22.21
C LEU A 641 18.82 -8.96 23.13
N SER A 642 17.96 -9.31 24.08
CA SER A 642 18.09 -10.56 24.84
C SER A 642 18.09 -11.79 23.92
N GLU A 643 18.86 -12.81 24.27
CA GLU A 643 18.94 -14.08 23.55
C GLU A 643 17.55 -14.74 23.39
N LYS A 644 16.67 -14.57 24.39
CA LYS A 644 15.27 -15.00 24.34
C LYS A 644 14.51 -14.36 23.16
N LYS A 645 14.68 -13.05 22.97
CA LYS A 645 13.96 -12.33 21.91
C LYS A 645 14.46 -12.75 20.53
N LYS A 646 15.77 -12.97 20.37
CA LYS A 646 16.36 -13.56 19.16
C LYS A 646 15.77 -14.94 18.87
N ALA A 647 15.60 -15.78 19.89
CA ALA A 647 15.00 -17.10 19.75
C ALA A 647 13.53 -17.07 19.32
N GLU A 648 12.72 -16.21 19.94
CA GLU A 648 11.32 -15.96 19.55
C GLU A 648 11.22 -15.55 18.07
N ILE A 649 12.18 -14.76 17.61
CA ILE A 649 12.24 -14.28 16.23
C ILE A 649 12.57 -15.42 15.26
N TYR A 650 13.63 -16.19 15.52
CA TYR A 650 14.00 -17.36 14.69
C TYR A 650 12.89 -18.40 14.61
N LEU A 651 12.18 -18.64 15.71
CA LEU A 651 11.07 -19.59 15.73
C LEU A 651 9.82 -19.05 15.03
N SER A 652 9.36 -17.86 15.44
CA SER A 652 8.04 -17.35 15.06
C SER A 652 8.01 -16.76 13.65
N TYR A 653 9.15 -16.26 13.16
CA TYR A 653 9.21 -15.53 11.90
C TYR A 653 10.00 -16.28 10.82
N PHE A 654 10.97 -17.11 11.20
CA PHE A 654 11.86 -17.79 10.25
C PHE A 654 11.69 -19.31 10.19
N ASN A 655 10.89 -19.90 11.09
CA ASN A 655 10.71 -21.34 11.19
C ASN A 655 12.05 -22.11 11.22
N MET A 656 13.04 -21.54 11.91
CA MET A 656 14.38 -22.11 12.11
C MET A 656 14.52 -22.63 13.54
N PRO A 657 13.93 -23.81 13.85
CA PRO A 657 13.83 -24.28 15.22
C PRO A 657 15.19 -24.58 15.86
N GLU A 658 16.21 -24.99 15.09
CA GLU A 658 17.56 -25.26 15.62
C GLU A 658 18.28 -23.98 16.07
N LYS A 659 18.17 -22.90 15.28
CA LYS A 659 18.72 -21.59 15.68
C LYS A 659 17.97 -21.04 16.88
N ALA A 660 16.65 -21.10 16.86
CA ALA A 660 15.83 -20.68 17.99
C ALA A 660 16.18 -21.47 19.27
N TYR A 661 16.41 -22.78 19.15
CA TYR A 661 16.87 -23.62 20.26
C TYR A 661 18.17 -23.10 20.86
N ASN A 662 19.18 -22.82 20.03
CA ASN A 662 20.48 -22.33 20.52
C ASN A 662 20.37 -21.00 21.26
N TYR A 663 19.55 -20.08 20.76
CA TYR A 663 19.31 -18.78 21.39
C TYR A 663 18.48 -18.90 22.68
N TYR A 664 17.44 -19.74 22.70
CA TYR A 664 16.70 -20.02 23.94
C TYR A 664 17.57 -20.70 24.99
N LYS A 665 18.48 -21.58 24.56
CA LYS A 665 19.43 -22.26 25.44
C LYS A 665 20.41 -21.26 26.06
N LYS A 666 21.01 -20.37 25.27
CA LYS A 666 21.86 -19.29 25.81
C LYS A 666 21.10 -18.41 26.81
N ALA A 667 19.85 -18.04 26.50
CA ALA A 667 19.00 -17.27 27.41
C ALA A 667 18.70 -18.04 28.72
N LEU A 668 18.58 -19.36 28.64
CA LEU A 668 18.38 -20.24 29.80
C LEU A 668 19.68 -20.37 30.59
N ASP A 669 20.84 -20.47 29.94
CA ASP A 669 22.14 -20.52 30.62
C ASP A 669 22.38 -19.25 31.46
N GLU A 670 21.89 -18.10 31.01
CA GLU A 670 21.88 -16.83 31.78
C GLU A 670 20.87 -16.83 32.93
N ASN A 671 19.76 -17.57 32.82
CA ASN A 671 18.70 -17.66 33.84
C ASN A 671 18.16 -19.10 33.97
N PRO A 672 18.92 -20.04 34.60
CA PRO A 672 18.67 -21.48 34.50
C PRO A 672 17.32 -21.95 35.05
N LYS A 673 16.73 -21.18 35.95
CA LYS A 673 15.47 -21.50 36.64
C LYS A 673 14.27 -20.77 36.04
N ASN A 674 14.37 -20.24 34.82
CA ASN A 674 13.28 -19.48 34.22
C ASN A 674 12.21 -20.42 33.60
N PRO A 675 11.01 -20.54 34.22
CA PRO A 675 9.99 -21.48 33.73
C PRO A 675 9.49 -21.14 32.32
N LYS A 676 9.51 -19.87 31.90
CA LYS A 676 9.08 -19.51 30.54
C LYS A 676 10.05 -20.04 29.46
N LEU A 677 11.34 -20.07 29.76
CA LEU A 677 12.37 -20.57 28.85
C LEU A 677 12.36 -22.10 28.78
N LEU A 678 12.22 -22.75 29.94
CA LEU A 678 12.08 -24.21 30.04
C LEU A 678 10.84 -24.71 29.26
N TYR A 679 9.70 -24.03 29.44
CA TYR A 679 8.48 -24.34 28.66
C TYR A 679 8.71 -24.18 27.15
N ALA A 680 9.33 -23.07 26.71
CA ALA A 680 9.61 -22.81 25.30
C ALA A 680 10.54 -23.86 24.68
N LEU A 681 11.60 -24.26 25.39
CA LEU A 681 12.54 -25.31 24.95
C LEU A 681 11.88 -26.69 24.91
N GLY A 682 11.07 -27.04 25.91
CA GLY A 682 10.31 -28.29 25.93
C GLY A 682 9.35 -28.40 24.75
N TYR A 683 8.57 -27.34 24.53
CA TYR A 683 7.63 -27.26 23.40
C TYR A 683 8.34 -27.31 22.04
N LEU A 684 9.47 -26.60 21.91
CA LEU A 684 10.25 -26.56 20.68
C LEU A 684 10.84 -27.92 20.34
N ASN A 685 11.39 -28.63 21.33
CA ASN A 685 11.93 -29.98 21.16
C ASN A 685 10.85 -30.98 20.75
N MET A 686 9.66 -30.90 21.38
CA MET A 686 8.55 -31.81 21.08
C MET A 686 7.97 -31.56 19.67
N LYS A 687 7.63 -30.30 19.37
CA LYS A 687 6.83 -29.97 18.18
C LYS A 687 7.65 -29.79 16.92
N TYR A 688 8.86 -29.23 17.03
CA TYR A 688 9.65 -28.83 15.87
C TYR A 688 10.86 -29.73 15.64
N LEU A 689 11.62 -30.04 16.69
CA LEU A 689 12.84 -30.85 16.57
C LEU A 689 12.60 -32.36 16.67
N LYS A 690 11.40 -32.78 17.12
CA LYS A 690 11.05 -34.18 17.41
C LYS A 690 12.03 -34.88 18.37
N ASN A 691 12.66 -34.10 19.25
CA ASN A 691 13.56 -34.57 20.29
C ASN A 691 12.75 -34.78 21.58
N TYR A 692 12.05 -35.91 21.67
CA TYR A 692 11.09 -36.16 22.75
C TYR A 692 11.75 -36.30 24.12
N SER A 693 12.96 -36.88 24.20
CA SER A 693 13.72 -36.97 25.46
C SER A 693 14.17 -35.61 25.96
N GLY A 694 14.66 -34.75 25.05
CA GLY A 694 14.97 -33.36 25.38
C GLY A 694 13.73 -32.57 25.82
N ALA A 695 12.60 -32.78 25.15
CA ALA A 695 11.34 -32.16 25.54
C ALA A 695 10.89 -32.56 26.94
N GLU A 696 10.95 -33.86 27.26
CA GLU A 696 10.61 -34.37 28.58
C GLU A 696 11.49 -33.76 29.68
N SER A 697 12.81 -33.67 29.46
CA SER A 697 13.75 -33.07 30.41
C SER A 697 13.35 -31.62 30.77
N TYR A 698 13.17 -30.77 29.77
CA TYR A 698 12.80 -29.36 30.00
C TYR A 698 11.41 -29.20 30.61
N PHE A 699 10.45 -30.06 30.27
CA PHE A 699 9.12 -30.04 30.86
C PHE A 699 9.11 -30.47 32.33
N ARG A 700 9.96 -31.43 32.72
CA ARG A 700 10.14 -31.80 34.13
C ARG A 700 10.77 -30.67 34.93
N GLU A 701 11.86 -30.08 34.42
CA GLU A 701 12.48 -28.91 35.04
C GLU A 701 11.51 -27.71 35.12
N PHE A 702 10.64 -27.52 34.13
CA PHE A 702 9.60 -26.51 34.19
C PHE A 702 8.67 -26.72 35.40
N LEU A 703 8.23 -27.95 35.65
CA LEU A 703 7.36 -28.26 36.78
C LEU A 703 8.03 -28.02 38.14
N ASP A 704 9.36 -28.19 38.21
CA ASP A 704 10.11 -27.93 39.45
C ASP A 704 10.24 -26.44 39.78
N TYR A 705 10.19 -25.55 38.78
CA TYR A 705 10.42 -24.11 38.95
C TYR A 705 9.20 -23.22 38.69
N ALA A 706 8.11 -23.76 38.16
CA ALA A 706 6.87 -23.01 37.94
C ALA A 706 6.10 -22.79 39.26
N SER A 707 5.53 -21.60 39.44
CA SER A 707 4.60 -21.33 40.55
C SER A 707 3.32 -22.14 40.40
N GLU A 708 2.69 -22.54 41.51
CA GLU A 708 1.45 -23.34 41.51
C GLU A 708 0.31 -22.72 40.68
N GLU A 709 0.26 -21.38 40.56
CA GLU A 709 -0.72 -20.65 39.75
C GLU A 709 -0.38 -20.58 38.24
N ASN A 710 0.69 -21.22 37.77
CA ASN A 710 1.13 -21.10 36.38
C ASN A 710 0.16 -21.85 35.42
N PRO A 711 -0.45 -21.15 34.45
CA PRO A 711 -1.53 -21.71 33.61
C PRO A 711 -1.06 -22.85 32.69
N HIS A 712 0.24 -23.06 32.54
CA HIS A 712 0.80 -24.10 31.67
C HIS A 712 1.09 -25.44 32.39
N ILE A 713 0.88 -25.55 33.71
CA ILE A 713 1.18 -26.78 34.47
C ILE A 713 0.36 -27.98 33.96
N GLU A 714 -0.96 -27.83 33.85
CA GLU A 714 -1.84 -28.91 33.36
C GLU A 714 -1.50 -29.29 31.91
N GLU A 715 -1.15 -28.31 31.09
CA GLU A 715 -0.78 -28.50 29.68
C GLU A 715 0.52 -29.30 29.55
N VAL A 716 1.54 -28.96 30.35
CA VAL A 716 2.83 -29.65 30.39
C VAL A 716 2.69 -31.08 30.89
N GLN A 717 1.91 -31.31 31.94
CA GLN A 717 1.63 -32.66 32.45
C GLN A 717 0.98 -33.54 31.36
N LYS A 718 0.04 -32.97 30.59
CA LYS A 718 -0.57 -33.65 29.45
C LYS A 718 0.45 -33.95 28.36
N TYR A 719 1.36 -33.01 28.05
CA TYR A 719 2.42 -33.24 27.07
C TYR A 719 3.33 -34.40 27.46
N ILE A 720 3.83 -34.42 28.71
CA ILE A 720 4.67 -35.52 29.21
C ILE A 720 3.98 -36.88 29.03
N ASN A 721 2.69 -36.97 29.38
CA ASN A 721 1.92 -38.21 29.24
C ASN A 721 1.64 -38.63 27.78
N GLN A 722 1.77 -37.71 26.82
CA GLN A 722 1.54 -37.94 25.40
C GLN A 722 2.83 -38.16 24.61
N LEU A 723 4.00 -37.96 25.21
CA LEU A 723 5.27 -38.23 24.56
C LEU A 723 5.38 -39.74 24.27
N PRO A 724 5.84 -40.13 23.08
CA PRO A 724 6.00 -41.54 22.75
C PRO A 724 7.04 -42.17 23.70
N ASN A 725 6.63 -43.21 24.44
CA ASN A 725 7.51 -43.97 25.31
C ASN A 725 8.73 -44.44 24.51
N GLN A 726 9.90 -43.86 24.77
CA GLN A 726 11.16 -44.39 24.30
C GLN A 726 11.53 -45.56 25.21
N LYS A 727 11.28 -46.79 24.73
CA LYS A 727 12.05 -47.96 25.18
C LYS A 727 13.34 -48.04 24.40
#